data_AF-A0A7Z2T4U6-F1
#
_entry.id   AF-A0A7Z2T4U6-F1
#
_cell.length_a   1.000
_cell.length_b   1.000
_cell.length_c   1.000
_cell.angle_alpha   90.00
_cell.angle_beta   90.00
_cell.angle_gamma   90.00
#
_symmetry.space_group_name_H-M   'P 1'
#
loop_
_entity.id
_entity.type
_entity.pdbx_description
1 polymer ?
#
loop_
_entity_poly.entity_id
_entity_poly.type
_entity_poly.pdbx_seq_one_letter_code
_entity_poly.pdbx_strand_id
1 'polypeptide(L)'
;MTEQKKKPAAKKPATKRKTTAKKPTATKTAAKKKPAAKRKMSTKKSKRGWVGTLWSLTWKSGLALLAVLVVVGIYLDTIVRQKFDGQLFDLPTVVYARILTLTPGQEITIQEVRNELDVLNYRKVSQPKYPGEYSSSATRIELIRRPFEFTDGAEQERRVMLHFGSGQINRIQSLDRSGDLGYLRIDPKMLGMLEKNVGEQRLFLKRDQFPEIMVDALLVTEDRNFYQHDGVSPVAIARAFVVNMKAGRTVQGGSTLTQQLAKNLFLSSDRTLWRKIREAYIAILLDHRYSKDRILEAYLNEVYLGQSGGQAIHGFGLASRLYFGQPIQELRIDQLALLVGMVKGPSYYNPVRHPARAKERRDLVLRLMMQNELLTASEFNEAASRPLDIQDNPRIASRQPAYFQQVNRELSEKVGDAFRSGIGLKVFTSLDPVSQSKLEKSVAQKVPELERVAGAGLEGAAIAVDRQTGEIRAMVGGKRTGYDGFNRALNASRQIGSLAKPAVYLTALAKPDEYQLATTLQDKPITLQGSQGNVWSPRNYDRQYRGDVPLYEALSKSLNVPTVQLGMALGLPAVIDTFEKLGVDRQEIRPVPSLLLGSFTLTPYQVAQMYQTLTNSGRIAPLSALRSVVDNDGKVLFDSLPRVSRAVPEQAAWLTTFAMKQGVATGTGRFLQSQFAWAQLAGKTGTSNDTRDSWFVGVDGREVTTVWLGRDDNKPTKLTGSSGALRVYAHYLNDRIPQQLVLPWPQQISTVGFRREESGGLEYDCRSNTTLPVWDPQGHFQKGCESQPTDWLKKLFTW
;
A
#
# COMPACT_ATOMS: atom_id res chain seq x y z
N MET A 1 -20.66 -19.18 51.24
CA MET A 1 -19.77 -20.35 51.33
C MET A 1 -18.55 -20.00 50.49
N THR A 2 -17.39 -19.57 51.03
CA THR A 2 -16.41 -20.15 51.99
C THR A 2 -15.12 -20.45 51.21
N GLU A 3 -13.90 -20.07 51.64
CA GLU A 3 -13.52 -19.33 52.85
C GLU A 3 -12.17 -18.57 52.67
N GLN A 4 -11.79 -17.74 53.65
CA GLN A 4 -10.50 -17.02 53.71
C GLN A 4 -9.59 -17.58 54.83
N LYS A 5 -8.27 -17.57 54.63
CA LYS A 5 -7.25 -17.32 55.68
C LYS A 5 -6.03 -16.65 55.00
N LYS A 6 -5.37 -15.56 55.49
CA LYS A 6 -4.90 -15.13 56.84
C LYS A 6 -3.72 -16.00 57.32
N LYS A 7 -2.62 -15.47 57.90
CA LYS A 7 -2.25 -14.08 58.33
C LYS A 7 -0.70 -13.98 58.51
N PRO A 8 -0.09 -12.78 58.64
CA PRO A 8 1.35 -12.60 58.91
C PRO A 8 1.68 -12.10 60.34
N ALA A 9 2.96 -12.23 60.75
CA ALA A 9 3.62 -11.46 61.82
C ALA A 9 5.15 -11.42 61.55
N ALA A 10 5.98 -10.38 61.78
CA ALA A 10 5.95 -9.09 62.49
C ALA A 10 6.69 -9.04 63.84
N LYS A 11 7.74 -8.19 63.94
CA LYS A 11 8.19 -7.51 65.16
C LYS A 11 8.97 -6.20 64.86
N LYS A 12 8.76 -5.20 65.70
CA LYS A 12 9.28 -3.81 65.80
C LYS A 12 9.41 -3.49 67.31
N PRO A 13 9.84 -2.29 67.80
CA PRO A 13 10.46 -1.13 67.14
C PRO A 13 11.99 -1.16 67.42
N ALA A 14 12.81 -0.16 67.81
CA ALA A 14 12.73 1.29 68.11
C ALA A 14 14.17 1.91 67.96
N THR A 15 14.50 3.21 68.07
CA THR A 15 13.79 4.45 68.43
C THR A 15 14.43 5.65 67.64
N LYS A 16 14.36 6.91 68.11
CA LYS A 16 15.24 8.03 67.72
C LYS A 16 15.61 8.86 68.96
N ARG A 17 16.86 9.34 69.10
CA ARG A 17 17.23 10.79 69.20
C ARG A 17 18.68 11.08 69.69
N LYS A 18 19.30 12.03 68.97
CA LYS A 18 20.10 13.21 69.44
C LYS A 18 21.40 13.08 70.29
N THR A 19 22.46 13.62 69.66
CA THR A 19 23.40 14.70 70.12
C THR A 19 24.58 14.46 71.10
N THR A 20 25.77 14.76 70.56
CA THR A 20 26.87 15.64 71.06
C THR A 20 27.91 15.21 72.11
N ALA A 21 29.17 15.39 71.68
CA ALA A 21 30.32 16.04 72.39
C ALA A 21 31.39 15.22 73.15
N LYS A 22 32.60 15.21 72.54
CA LYS A 22 33.95 15.45 73.11
C LYS A 22 34.45 14.70 74.39
N LYS A 23 35.39 13.76 74.14
CA LYS A 23 36.70 13.58 74.87
C LYS A 23 36.63 13.20 76.39
N PRO A 24 37.76 12.96 77.11
CA PRO A 24 39.20 12.98 76.75
C PRO A 24 40.02 11.70 77.11
N THR A 25 41.35 11.74 76.83
CA THR A 25 42.48 10.97 77.47
C THR A 25 42.48 9.42 77.45
N ALA A 26 43.49 8.73 76.91
CA ALA A 26 44.88 8.50 77.42
C ALA A 26 44.91 7.55 78.65
N THR A 27 45.88 6.66 78.85
CA THR A 27 47.34 6.61 78.52
C THR A 27 47.79 5.12 78.40
N LYS A 28 49.04 4.63 78.20
CA LYS A 28 50.35 4.88 78.84
C LYS A 28 51.46 4.06 78.13
N THR A 29 52.60 4.69 77.78
CA THR A 29 54.02 4.33 78.12
C THR A 29 54.57 2.90 77.88
N ALA A 30 55.87 2.63 77.68
CA ALA A 30 57.12 3.36 78.00
C ALA A 30 58.29 2.88 77.05
N ALA A 31 59.59 3.25 77.14
CA ALA A 31 60.34 4.15 78.03
C ALA A 31 61.73 4.54 77.46
N LYS A 32 62.25 5.74 77.85
CA LYS A 32 63.69 6.07 78.15
C LYS A 32 64.72 6.00 76.97
N LYS A 33 65.85 6.73 76.95
CA LYS A 33 66.46 7.70 77.91
C LYS A 33 67.47 8.68 77.21
N LYS A 34 67.44 9.96 77.66
CA LYS A 34 68.50 11.01 77.65
C LYS A 34 69.11 11.58 76.32
N PRO A 35 69.64 12.82 76.33
CA PRO A 35 70.18 13.53 75.14
C PRO A 35 71.69 13.89 75.22
N ALA A 36 72.28 14.35 74.11
CA ALA A 36 73.58 15.03 74.04
C ALA A 36 73.61 16.13 72.95
N ALA A 37 74.65 16.98 72.98
CA ALA A 37 74.67 18.29 72.30
C ALA A 37 74.87 18.28 70.77
N LYS A 38 74.53 19.42 70.15
CA LYS A 38 74.70 19.72 68.71
C LYS A 38 76.18 19.77 68.30
N ARG A 39 76.51 19.28 67.11
CA ARG A 39 77.61 19.82 66.28
C ARG A 39 77.06 20.08 64.87
N LYS A 40 77.15 21.32 64.38
CA LYS A 40 76.66 21.68 63.03
C LYS A 40 77.65 21.15 61.98
N MET A 41 77.20 20.34 61.04
CA MET A 41 77.82 20.22 59.72
C MET A 41 76.89 20.82 58.66
N SER A 42 77.49 21.53 57.70
CA SER A 42 76.76 22.19 56.62
C SER A 42 76.49 21.21 55.48
N THR A 43 75.27 20.67 55.42
CA THR A 43 74.76 20.01 54.22
C THR A 43 73.77 20.95 53.52
N LYS A 44 74.07 21.34 52.27
CA LYS A 44 73.20 22.19 51.45
C LYS A 44 71.80 21.58 51.37
N LYS A 45 70.80 22.18 52.04
CA LYS A 45 69.40 21.93 51.71
C LYS A 45 69.15 22.43 50.29
N SER A 46 69.16 21.51 49.33
CA SER A 46 68.56 21.76 48.02
C SER A 46 67.11 22.22 48.26
N LYS A 47 66.82 23.49 47.92
CA LYS A 47 65.44 23.98 47.87
C LYS A 47 64.75 23.22 46.74
N ARG A 48 64.10 22.10 47.04
CA ARG A 48 63.24 21.38 46.10
C ARG A 48 62.13 22.35 45.72
N GLY A 49 62.31 23.01 44.56
CA GLY A 49 61.67 24.28 44.27
C GLY A 49 60.15 24.17 44.23
N TRP A 50 59.47 25.26 44.57
CA TRP A 50 58.02 25.39 44.43
C TRP A 50 57.53 24.97 43.03
N VAL A 51 58.32 25.28 41.99
CA VAL A 51 58.18 24.83 40.60
C VAL A 51 58.06 23.31 40.47
N GLY A 52 58.88 22.52 41.18
CA GLY A 52 58.84 21.05 41.12
C GLY A 52 57.61 20.45 41.81
N THR A 53 57.13 21.09 42.88
CA THR A 53 55.84 20.73 43.50
C THR A 53 54.68 21.06 42.57
N LEU A 54 54.72 22.25 41.95
CA LEU A 54 53.75 22.70 40.96
C LEU A 54 53.70 21.76 39.74
N TRP A 55 54.85 21.36 39.21
CA TRP A 55 54.98 20.39 38.12
C TRP A 55 54.42 19.01 38.51
N SER A 56 54.65 18.56 39.75
CA SER A 56 54.05 17.32 40.23
C SER A 56 52.52 17.40 40.36
N LEU A 57 51.98 18.59 40.63
CA LEU A 57 50.53 18.85 40.70
C LEU A 57 49.93 18.94 39.30
N THR A 58 50.52 19.67 38.36
CA THR A 58 50.04 19.72 36.97
C THR A 58 50.11 18.35 36.30
N TRP A 59 51.19 17.58 36.52
CA TRP A 59 51.32 16.21 36.00
C TRP A 59 50.26 15.26 36.59
N LYS A 60 50.02 15.29 37.91
CA LYS A 60 48.98 14.48 38.56
C LYS A 60 47.57 14.87 38.12
N SER A 61 47.29 16.17 38.01
CA SER A 61 46.01 16.67 37.49
C SER A 61 45.83 16.31 36.01
N GLY A 62 46.89 16.33 35.21
CA GLY A 62 46.89 15.87 33.82
C GLY A 62 46.60 14.36 33.70
N LEU A 63 47.23 13.52 34.53
CA LEU A 63 46.94 12.09 34.61
C LEU A 63 45.50 11.82 35.10
N ALA A 64 45.01 12.57 36.09
CA ALA A 64 43.64 12.44 36.56
C ALA A 64 42.62 12.86 35.49
N LEU A 65 42.88 13.95 34.75
CA LEU A 65 42.07 14.39 33.62
C LEU A 65 42.10 13.38 32.47
N LEU A 66 43.27 12.79 32.16
CA LEU A 66 43.41 11.74 31.17
C LEU A 66 42.60 10.49 31.57
N ALA A 67 42.67 10.07 32.84
CA ALA A 67 41.88 8.94 33.35
C ALA A 67 40.37 9.23 33.27
N VAL A 68 39.92 10.44 33.61
CA VAL A 68 38.52 10.87 33.45
C VAL A 68 38.11 10.87 31.97
N LEU A 69 38.96 11.37 31.07
CA LEU A 69 38.70 11.35 29.62
C LEU A 69 38.61 9.93 29.09
N VAL A 70 39.48 9.00 29.52
CA VAL A 70 39.40 7.57 29.15
C VAL A 70 38.12 6.91 29.66
N VAL A 71 37.72 7.17 30.91
CA VAL A 71 36.45 6.64 31.45
C VAL A 71 35.23 7.22 30.71
N VAL A 72 35.23 8.52 30.40
CA VAL A 72 34.20 9.15 29.57
C VAL A 72 34.23 8.59 28.14
N GLY A 73 35.42 8.30 27.61
CA GLY A 73 35.61 7.65 26.31
C GLY A 73 34.96 6.28 26.27
N ILE A 74 35.26 5.39 27.22
CA ILE A 74 34.66 4.05 27.34
C ILE A 74 33.12 4.12 27.45
N TYR A 75 32.61 5.10 28.22
CA TYR A 75 31.17 5.34 28.35
C TYR A 75 30.52 5.78 27.02
N LEU A 76 31.12 6.75 26.33
CA LEU A 76 30.66 7.21 25.02
C LEU A 76 30.81 6.12 23.94
N ASP A 77 31.87 5.32 23.99
CA ASP A 77 32.13 4.17 23.12
C ASP A 77 31.01 3.13 23.26
N THR A 78 30.58 2.86 24.49
CA THR A 78 29.45 1.95 24.78
C THR A 78 28.14 2.48 24.17
N ILE A 79 27.87 3.78 24.29
CA ILE A 79 26.69 4.42 23.68
C ILE A 79 26.75 4.38 22.15
N VAL A 80 27.93 4.66 21.57
CA VAL A 80 28.15 4.63 20.12
C VAL A 80 27.89 3.23 19.57
N ARG A 81 28.45 2.18 20.19
CA ARG A 81 28.18 0.77 19.86
C ARG A 81 26.71 0.41 19.96
N GLN A 82 26.06 0.70 21.10
CA GLN A 82 24.64 0.43 21.31
C GLN A 82 23.73 1.06 20.23
N LYS A 83 24.16 2.15 19.59
CA LYS A 83 23.43 2.81 18.50
C LYS A 83 23.83 2.34 17.09
N PHE A 84 25.10 1.98 16.85
CA PHE A 84 25.60 1.66 15.49
C PHE A 84 25.75 0.16 15.18
N ASP A 85 26.05 -0.67 16.19
CA ASP A 85 26.15 -2.13 16.06
C ASP A 85 24.75 -2.78 16.06
N GLY A 86 23.76 -2.08 16.63
CA GLY A 86 22.35 -2.43 16.58
C GLY A 86 21.57 -1.68 15.50
N GLN A 87 20.26 -1.61 15.66
CA GLN A 87 19.41 -0.86 14.73
C GLN A 87 19.57 0.66 14.92
N LEU A 88 20.27 1.30 13.97
CA LEU A 88 20.57 2.74 13.97
C LEU A 88 19.33 3.62 14.06
N PHE A 89 18.23 3.24 13.40
CA PHE A 89 17.02 4.03 13.30
C PHE A 89 15.77 3.17 13.45
N ASP A 90 14.73 3.71 14.08
CA ASP A 90 13.37 3.23 13.85
C ASP A 90 13.00 3.51 12.40
N LEU A 91 12.81 2.44 11.63
CA LEU A 91 12.50 2.48 10.21
C LEU A 91 11.00 2.18 9.99
N PRO A 92 10.28 3.02 9.23
CA PRO A 92 8.88 2.77 8.92
C PRO A 92 8.74 1.65 7.88
N THR A 93 7.67 0.86 8.00
CA THR A 93 7.26 -0.16 7.04
C THR A 93 6.83 0.52 5.74
N VAL A 94 7.59 0.30 4.66
CA VAL A 94 7.36 0.89 3.35
C VAL A 94 6.42 -0.01 2.53
N VAL A 95 5.33 0.56 2.04
CA VAL A 95 4.32 -0.17 1.25
C VAL A 95 4.44 0.16 -0.22
N TYR A 96 4.51 -0.87 -1.06
CA TYR A 96 4.59 -0.83 -2.51
C TYR A 96 3.36 -1.46 -3.16
N ALA A 97 2.99 -0.98 -4.34
CA ALA A 97 1.94 -1.55 -5.20
C ALA A 97 2.34 -2.91 -5.78
N ARG A 98 1.48 -3.50 -6.62
CA ARG A 98 1.83 -4.69 -7.40
C ARG A 98 3.04 -4.41 -8.31
N ILE A 99 3.91 -5.40 -8.46
CA ILE A 99 4.92 -5.43 -9.51
C ILE A 99 4.20 -5.73 -10.83
N LEU A 100 4.37 -4.87 -11.85
CA LEU A 100 3.89 -5.17 -13.19
C LEU A 100 4.95 -5.99 -13.93
N THR A 101 4.66 -7.25 -14.19
CA THR A 101 5.43 -8.06 -15.14
C THR A 101 4.76 -7.99 -16.51
N LEU A 102 5.52 -7.59 -17.52
CA LEU A 102 5.14 -7.58 -18.92
C LEU A 102 5.76 -8.79 -19.64
N THR A 103 5.00 -9.47 -20.51
CA THR A 103 5.48 -10.59 -21.34
C THR A 103 5.02 -10.46 -22.79
N PRO A 104 5.76 -11.02 -23.78
CA PRO A 104 5.22 -11.23 -25.12
C PRO A 104 3.94 -12.08 -25.10
N GLY A 105 2.99 -11.79 -25.99
CA GLY A 105 1.66 -12.43 -26.03
C GLY A 105 0.67 -11.95 -24.98
N GLN A 106 1.03 -10.97 -24.13
CA GLN A 106 0.12 -10.45 -23.11
C GLN A 106 -0.90 -9.45 -23.68
N GLU A 107 -2.18 -9.69 -23.42
CA GLU A 107 -3.31 -8.78 -23.68
C GLU A 107 -3.24 -7.52 -22.80
N ILE A 108 -2.37 -6.59 -23.17
CA ILE A 108 -2.28 -5.25 -22.58
C ILE A 108 -1.98 -4.22 -23.67
N THR A 109 -2.81 -3.19 -23.75
CA THR A 109 -2.71 -2.18 -24.81
C THR A 109 -1.57 -1.19 -24.54
N ILE A 110 -1.05 -0.56 -25.61
CA ILE A 110 -0.07 0.52 -25.50
C ILE A 110 -0.56 1.68 -24.62
N GLN A 111 -1.88 1.93 -24.58
CA GLN A 111 -2.45 2.98 -23.74
C GLN A 111 -2.58 2.55 -22.27
N GLU A 112 -2.83 1.27 -21.97
CA GLU A 112 -2.73 0.78 -20.60
C GLU A 112 -1.30 0.87 -20.07
N VAL A 113 -0.28 0.47 -20.85
CA VAL A 113 1.13 0.61 -20.42
C VAL A 113 1.51 2.08 -20.18
N ARG A 114 1.04 3.02 -21.01
CA ARG A 114 1.18 4.46 -20.73
C ARG A 114 0.50 4.87 -19.42
N ASN A 115 -0.75 4.44 -19.20
CA ASN A 115 -1.49 4.75 -17.97
C ASN A 115 -0.75 4.24 -16.71
N GLU A 116 -0.11 3.07 -16.77
CA GLU A 116 0.74 2.56 -15.69
C GLU A 116 1.96 3.47 -15.49
N LEU A 117 2.74 3.74 -16.55
CA LEU A 117 3.93 4.60 -16.51
C LEU A 117 3.62 6.00 -15.96
N ASP A 118 2.53 6.63 -16.42
CA ASP A 118 2.08 7.95 -15.96
C ASP A 118 1.74 7.93 -14.45
N VAL A 119 1.07 6.89 -13.95
CA VAL A 119 0.76 6.74 -12.51
C VAL A 119 2.02 6.40 -11.70
N LEU A 120 3.03 5.79 -12.29
CA LEU A 120 4.36 5.58 -11.70
C LEU A 120 5.28 6.82 -11.77
N ASN A 121 4.77 7.98 -12.23
CA ASN A 121 5.55 9.20 -12.45
C ASN A 121 6.74 9.00 -13.43
N TYR A 122 6.61 8.15 -14.45
CA TYR A 122 7.57 8.11 -15.55
C TYR A 122 7.40 9.36 -16.45
N ARG A 123 8.50 9.99 -16.84
CA ARG A 123 8.52 11.22 -17.66
C ARG A 123 8.46 10.86 -19.14
N LYS A 124 7.44 11.37 -19.85
CA LYS A 124 7.38 11.25 -21.31
C LYS A 124 8.31 12.28 -21.98
N VAL A 125 9.26 11.80 -22.78
CA VAL A 125 10.27 12.61 -23.49
C VAL A 125 10.37 12.18 -24.97
N SER A 126 11.08 12.98 -25.78
CA SER A 126 11.35 12.65 -27.18
C SER A 126 12.46 11.60 -27.37
N GLN A 127 13.47 11.62 -26.51
CA GLN A 127 14.60 10.69 -26.47
C GLN A 127 14.89 10.35 -25.00
N PRO A 128 14.60 9.12 -24.52
CA PRO A 128 14.94 8.70 -23.17
C PRO A 128 16.46 8.69 -22.98
N LYS A 129 16.94 9.31 -21.89
CA LYS A 129 18.37 9.34 -21.54
C LYS A 129 18.63 8.92 -20.09
N TYR A 130 17.64 9.06 -19.21
CA TYR A 130 17.78 8.74 -17.79
C TYR A 130 16.73 7.73 -17.32
N PRO A 131 16.97 7.02 -16.21
CA PRO A 131 15.95 6.24 -15.51
C PRO A 131 14.66 7.02 -15.27
N GLY A 132 13.52 6.32 -15.34
CA GLY A 132 12.23 6.96 -15.16
C GLY A 132 11.74 7.74 -16.39
N GLU A 133 12.35 7.57 -17.56
CA GLU A 133 11.95 8.22 -18.81
C GLU A 133 11.41 7.22 -19.83
N TYR A 134 10.45 7.68 -20.65
CA TYR A 134 9.90 6.93 -21.76
C TYR A 134 9.59 7.79 -22.99
N SER A 135 9.65 7.20 -24.18
CA SER A 135 9.07 7.76 -25.41
C SER A 135 8.02 6.79 -25.97
N SER A 136 7.11 7.27 -26.81
CA SER A 136 6.08 6.38 -27.39
C SER A 136 5.57 6.86 -28.74
N SER A 137 5.52 5.94 -29.70
CA SER A 137 4.85 6.07 -31.00
C SER A 137 3.46 5.42 -30.97
N ALA A 138 2.81 5.26 -32.12
CA ALA A 138 1.55 4.52 -32.22
C ALA A 138 1.66 3.03 -31.84
N THR A 139 2.83 2.41 -32.04
CA THR A 139 3.04 0.95 -31.91
C THR A 139 4.21 0.56 -31.01
N ARG A 140 4.94 1.53 -30.44
CA ARG A 140 6.11 1.27 -29.60
C ARG A 140 6.16 2.15 -28.35
N ILE A 141 6.82 1.64 -27.31
CA ILE A 141 7.30 2.42 -26.16
C ILE A 141 8.80 2.12 -25.99
N GLU A 142 9.62 3.16 -25.98
CA GLU A 142 11.00 3.07 -25.47
C GLU A 142 10.98 3.47 -24.00
N LEU A 143 11.65 2.72 -23.14
CA LEU A 143 11.60 2.90 -21.68
C LEU A 143 12.98 2.66 -21.06
N ILE A 144 13.39 3.50 -20.12
CA ILE A 144 14.53 3.22 -19.22
C ILE A 144 13.96 2.87 -17.83
N ARG A 145 13.79 1.57 -17.59
CA ARG A 145 13.21 1.03 -16.34
C ARG A 145 14.18 1.28 -15.19
N ARG A 146 13.70 1.91 -14.11
CA ARG A 146 14.49 2.33 -12.93
C ARG A 146 15.18 1.18 -12.20
N PRO A 147 16.39 1.35 -11.63
CA PRO A 147 16.99 0.34 -10.75
C PRO A 147 16.07 0.07 -9.55
N PHE A 148 15.90 -1.20 -9.16
CA PHE A 148 15.01 -1.60 -8.07
C PHE A 148 15.46 -2.89 -7.36
N GLU A 149 15.28 -2.94 -6.05
CA GLU A 149 15.57 -4.11 -5.19
C GLU A 149 14.30 -4.98 -5.06
N PHE A 150 14.14 -5.95 -5.97
CA PHE A 150 13.03 -6.91 -5.96
C PHE A 150 13.24 -7.99 -4.88
N THR A 151 12.20 -8.76 -4.58
CA THR A 151 12.22 -9.81 -3.54
C THR A 151 13.18 -10.97 -3.81
N ASP A 152 13.66 -11.09 -5.05
CA ASP A 152 14.64 -12.09 -5.51
C ASP A 152 16.02 -11.48 -5.86
N GLY A 153 16.19 -10.16 -5.69
CA GLY A 153 17.47 -9.47 -5.87
C GLY A 153 17.37 -8.08 -6.46
N ALA A 154 18.50 -7.38 -6.48
CA ALA A 154 18.63 -6.07 -7.12
C ALA A 154 18.71 -6.21 -8.64
N GLU A 155 17.80 -5.55 -9.37
CA GLU A 155 17.94 -5.31 -10.80
C GLU A 155 18.38 -3.86 -11.04
N GLN A 156 19.50 -3.68 -11.73
CA GLN A 156 19.90 -2.39 -12.28
C GLN A 156 18.90 -1.88 -13.32
N GLU A 157 19.11 -0.66 -13.80
CA GLU A 157 18.31 -0.09 -14.90
C GLU A 157 18.35 -0.96 -16.17
N ARG A 158 17.32 -0.83 -17.00
CA ARG A 158 17.22 -1.51 -18.31
C ARG A 158 16.60 -0.58 -19.34
N ARG A 159 17.28 -0.37 -20.47
CA ARG A 159 16.72 0.31 -21.64
C ARG A 159 16.09 -0.72 -22.57
N VAL A 160 14.81 -0.54 -22.86
CA VAL A 160 14.00 -1.52 -23.59
C VAL A 160 13.09 -0.86 -24.62
N MET A 161 12.75 -1.62 -25.65
CA MET A 161 11.75 -1.28 -26.65
C MET A 161 10.60 -2.30 -26.59
N LEU A 162 9.43 -1.84 -26.18
CA LEU A 162 8.18 -2.60 -26.21
C LEU A 162 7.52 -2.41 -27.58
N HIS A 163 7.22 -3.49 -28.29
CA HIS A 163 6.51 -3.47 -29.57
C HIS A 163 5.10 -4.05 -29.40
N PHE A 164 4.09 -3.30 -29.83
CA PHE A 164 2.67 -3.64 -29.70
C PHE A 164 2.03 -3.94 -31.05
N GLY A 165 1.02 -4.81 -31.05
CA GLY A 165 0.15 -5.08 -32.19
C GLY A 165 -1.11 -5.81 -31.74
N SER A 166 -2.22 -5.67 -32.46
CA SER A 166 -3.49 -6.38 -32.17
C SER A 166 -4.01 -6.28 -30.72
N GLY A 167 -3.67 -5.21 -29.98
CA GLY A 167 -4.06 -5.02 -28.58
C GLY A 167 -3.14 -5.65 -27.53
N GLN A 168 -2.07 -6.33 -27.95
CA GLN A 168 -1.12 -7.06 -27.09
C GLN A 168 0.34 -6.58 -27.25
N ILE A 169 1.22 -7.03 -26.35
CA ILE A 169 2.67 -6.92 -26.50
C ILE A 169 3.16 -8.05 -27.42
N ASN A 170 3.69 -7.71 -28.59
CA ASN A 170 4.24 -8.69 -29.54
C ASN A 170 5.70 -9.06 -29.20
N ARG A 171 6.50 -8.11 -28.72
CA ARG A 171 7.95 -8.28 -28.50
C ARG A 171 8.46 -7.31 -27.44
N ILE A 172 9.34 -7.80 -26.56
CA ILE A 172 10.13 -6.99 -25.62
C ILE A 172 11.59 -7.13 -26.04
N GLN A 173 12.21 -6.03 -26.46
CA GLN A 173 13.60 -6.00 -26.93
C GLN A 173 14.47 -5.23 -25.93
N SER A 174 15.65 -5.76 -25.58
CA SER A 174 16.65 -4.97 -24.84
C SER A 174 17.49 -4.13 -25.81
N LEU A 175 17.79 -2.91 -25.40
CA LEU A 175 18.67 -1.98 -26.11
C LEU A 175 20.07 -1.95 -25.50
N ASP A 176 20.26 -2.46 -24.28
CA ASP A 176 21.56 -2.60 -23.60
C ASP A 176 22.32 -3.87 -24.02
N ARG A 177 21.57 -4.96 -24.29
CA ARG A 177 22.09 -6.26 -24.74
C ARG A 177 21.29 -6.68 -25.97
N SER A 178 21.94 -6.78 -27.12
CA SER A 178 21.28 -7.05 -28.40
C SER A 178 20.52 -8.38 -28.40
N GLY A 179 19.21 -8.32 -28.16
CA GLY A 179 18.34 -9.50 -28.04
C GLY A 179 16.98 -9.17 -27.45
N ASP A 180 16.16 -10.22 -27.32
CA ASP A 180 14.79 -10.13 -26.80
C ASP A 180 14.70 -10.66 -25.37
N LEU A 181 13.71 -10.14 -24.63
CA LEU A 181 13.42 -10.52 -23.25
C LEU A 181 12.10 -11.30 -23.19
N GLY A 182 12.11 -12.46 -22.54
CA GLY A 182 10.89 -13.22 -22.26
C GLY A 182 9.93 -12.52 -21.29
N TYR A 183 10.44 -11.61 -20.46
CA TYR A 183 9.65 -10.75 -19.58
C TYR A 183 10.38 -9.44 -19.24
N LEU A 184 9.63 -8.47 -18.72
CA LEU A 184 10.14 -7.25 -18.11
C LEU A 184 9.37 -6.95 -16.82
N ARG A 185 10.07 -6.75 -15.70
CA ARG A 185 9.48 -6.20 -14.47
C ARG A 185 9.60 -4.69 -14.45
N ILE A 186 8.50 -4.01 -14.16
CA ILE A 186 8.46 -2.57 -13.85
C ILE A 186 8.59 -2.39 -12.33
N ASP A 187 9.25 -1.33 -11.89
CA ASP A 187 9.36 -0.93 -10.48
C ASP A 187 7.96 -0.70 -9.87
N PRO A 188 7.64 -1.26 -8.70
CA PRO A 188 6.34 -1.05 -8.08
C PRO A 188 6.26 0.35 -7.45
N LYS A 189 5.12 1.03 -7.66
CA LYS A 189 4.87 2.35 -7.06
C LYS A 189 4.92 2.29 -5.53
N MET A 190 5.76 3.10 -4.90
CA MET A 190 5.68 3.34 -3.45
C MET A 190 4.36 4.04 -3.12
N LEU A 191 3.55 3.41 -2.28
CA LEU A 191 2.24 3.89 -1.84
C LEU A 191 2.33 4.71 -0.56
N GLY A 192 3.34 4.46 0.29
CA GLY A 192 3.59 5.23 1.51
C GLY A 192 4.27 4.40 2.60
N MET A 193 3.95 4.77 3.84
CA MET A 193 4.43 4.14 5.07
C MET A 193 3.24 3.85 5.98
N LEU A 194 3.28 2.79 6.79
CA LEU A 194 2.15 2.40 7.67
C LEU A 194 2.11 3.17 8.99
N GLU A 195 3.25 3.54 9.55
CA GLU A 195 3.37 4.08 10.90
C GLU A 195 2.97 5.56 10.96
N LYS A 196 1.73 5.81 11.39
CA LYS A 196 1.08 7.14 11.40
C LYS A 196 1.58 8.09 12.49
N ASN A 197 2.11 7.54 13.60
CA ASN A 197 2.35 8.29 14.84
C ASN A 197 3.83 8.50 15.19
N VAL A 198 4.75 8.26 14.24
CA VAL A 198 6.18 8.57 14.42
C VAL A 198 6.40 10.05 14.10
N GLY A 199 7.08 10.76 15.00
CA GLY A 199 7.42 12.18 14.82
C GLY A 199 8.46 12.43 13.73
N GLU A 200 9.22 11.40 13.37
CA GLU A 200 10.22 11.38 12.30
C GLU A 200 9.82 10.35 11.24
N GLN A 201 10.08 10.63 9.97
CA GLN A 201 10.02 9.67 8.88
C GLN A 201 11.32 9.72 8.08
N ARG A 202 11.74 8.55 7.62
CA ARG A 202 12.97 8.30 6.84
C ARG A 202 12.69 7.15 5.86
N LEU A 203 13.28 7.23 4.67
CA LEU A 203 13.32 6.11 3.72
C LEU A 203 14.78 5.67 3.68
N PHE A 204 15.09 4.54 4.31
CA PHE A 204 16.46 4.05 4.37
C PHE A 204 16.95 3.62 2.99
N LEU A 205 18.12 4.11 2.61
CA LEU A 205 18.87 3.70 1.42
C LEU A 205 20.31 3.36 1.84
N LYS A 206 20.85 2.30 1.22
CA LYS A 206 22.25 1.89 1.38
C LYS A 206 23.18 2.90 0.68
N ARG A 207 24.46 2.98 1.09
CA ARG A 207 25.47 3.91 0.52
C ARG A 207 25.54 3.90 -1.02
N ASP A 208 25.45 2.72 -1.63
CA ASP A 208 25.52 2.45 -3.07
C ASP A 208 24.26 2.88 -3.84
N GLN A 209 23.15 3.15 -3.14
CA GLN A 209 21.90 3.61 -3.73
C GLN A 209 21.83 5.14 -3.90
N PHE A 210 22.81 5.89 -3.40
CA PHE A 210 22.89 7.35 -3.57
C PHE A 210 23.76 7.74 -4.78
N PRO A 211 23.36 8.72 -5.61
CA PRO A 211 24.20 9.18 -6.72
C PRO A 211 25.52 9.79 -6.24
N GLU A 212 26.66 9.33 -6.78
CA GLU A 212 27.99 9.83 -6.40
C GLU A 212 28.12 11.35 -6.58
N ILE A 213 27.59 11.90 -7.68
CA ILE A 213 27.59 13.37 -7.91
C ILE A 213 26.86 14.17 -6.82
N MET A 214 25.91 13.55 -6.07
CA MET A 214 25.31 14.16 -4.88
C MET A 214 26.24 14.07 -3.66
N VAL A 215 26.91 12.93 -3.49
CA VAL A 215 27.91 12.74 -2.44
C VAL A 215 29.05 13.74 -2.61
N ASP A 216 29.60 13.87 -3.81
CA ASP A 216 30.64 14.85 -4.13
C ASP A 216 30.16 16.28 -3.90
N ALA A 217 28.92 16.62 -4.29
CA ALA A 217 28.32 17.92 -3.99
C ALA A 217 28.23 18.20 -2.48
N LEU A 218 27.85 17.20 -1.68
CA LEU A 218 27.77 17.28 -0.22
C LEU A 218 29.16 17.47 0.41
N LEU A 219 30.13 16.68 0.00
CA LEU A 219 31.53 16.77 0.45
C LEU A 219 32.14 18.13 0.09
N VAL A 220 31.99 18.58 -1.16
CA VAL A 220 32.52 19.88 -1.62
C VAL A 220 31.90 21.07 -0.89
N THR A 221 30.64 20.94 -0.45
CA THR A 221 29.87 21.99 0.24
C THR A 221 30.12 22.03 1.75
N GLU A 222 30.11 20.88 2.43
CA GLU A 222 30.10 20.81 3.90
C GLU A 222 31.42 20.26 4.48
N ASP A 223 32.12 19.31 3.83
CA ASP A 223 33.33 18.67 4.37
C ASP A 223 34.29 18.05 3.33
N ARG A 224 35.06 18.91 2.64
CA ARG A 224 35.95 18.54 1.51
C ARG A 224 37.01 17.48 1.81
N ASN A 225 37.38 17.32 3.08
CA ASN A 225 38.46 16.44 3.50
C ASN A 225 37.93 15.26 4.33
N PHE A 226 36.63 14.93 4.21
CA PHE A 226 35.94 13.91 5.00
C PHE A 226 36.69 12.58 5.09
N TYR A 227 37.14 12.02 3.96
CA TYR A 227 37.87 10.75 3.91
C TYR A 227 39.30 10.82 4.49
N GLN A 228 39.82 12.01 4.81
CA GLN A 228 41.23 12.26 5.17
C GLN A 228 41.46 12.58 6.65
N HIS A 229 40.41 12.70 7.48
CA HIS A 229 40.53 13.08 8.90
C HIS A 229 39.83 12.10 9.84
N ASP A 230 40.28 12.01 11.09
CA ASP A 230 39.70 11.11 12.11
C ASP A 230 38.57 11.81 12.87
N GLY A 231 37.36 11.87 12.30
CA GLY A 231 36.17 12.48 12.93
C GLY A 231 36.17 14.01 12.98
N VAL A 232 37.33 14.64 13.08
CA VAL A 232 37.48 16.09 13.31
C VAL A 232 38.61 16.62 12.43
N SER A 233 38.38 17.77 11.78
CA SER A 233 39.38 18.44 10.93
C SER A 233 39.97 19.68 11.65
N PRO A 234 41.20 19.62 12.18
CA PRO A 234 41.87 20.78 12.77
C PRO A 234 42.04 21.92 11.76
N VAL A 235 42.26 21.58 10.49
CA VAL A 235 42.40 22.54 9.38
C VAL A 235 41.09 23.29 9.14
N ALA A 236 39.92 22.62 9.17
CA ALA A 236 38.63 23.27 9.06
C ALA A 236 38.32 24.18 10.25
N ILE A 237 38.68 23.76 11.48
CA ILE A 237 38.51 24.55 12.69
C ILE A 237 39.37 25.83 12.65
N ALA A 238 40.66 25.69 12.32
CA ALA A 238 41.58 26.84 12.23
C ALA A 238 41.18 27.82 11.12
N ARG A 239 40.79 27.30 9.94
CA ARG A 239 40.26 28.10 8.82
C ARG A 239 39.01 28.89 9.24
N ALA A 240 38.03 28.23 9.85
CA ALA A 240 36.80 28.87 10.31
C ALA A 240 37.06 29.91 11.42
N PHE A 241 37.99 29.64 12.34
CA PHE A 241 38.40 30.60 13.37
C PHE A 241 38.95 31.89 12.75
N VAL A 242 39.92 31.80 11.83
CA VAL A 242 40.52 32.96 11.17
C VAL A 242 39.49 33.77 10.36
N VAL A 243 38.59 33.09 9.63
CA VAL A 243 37.53 33.75 8.85
C VAL A 243 36.51 34.45 9.76
N ASN A 244 36.06 33.80 10.83
CA ASN A 244 35.08 34.38 11.76
C ASN A 244 35.68 35.54 12.57
N MET A 245 36.96 35.47 12.93
CA MET A 245 37.68 36.56 13.59
C MET A 245 37.79 37.79 12.67
N LYS A 246 38.16 37.59 11.40
CA LYS A 246 38.20 38.68 10.39
C LYS A 246 36.82 39.29 10.10
N ALA A 247 35.75 38.50 10.19
CA ALA A 247 34.39 38.94 9.89
C ALA A 247 33.63 39.54 11.09
N GLY A 248 34.18 39.50 12.30
CA GLY A 248 33.52 39.96 13.54
C GLY A 248 32.27 39.14 13.95
N ARG A 249 31.93 38.08 13.23
CA ARG A 249 30.77 37.22 13.44
C ARG A 249 31.00 35.82 12.86
N THR A 250 30.20 34.84 13.28
CA THR A 250 30.24 33.49 12.69
C THR A 250 29.71 33.53 11.25
N VAL A 251 30.60 33.40 10.27
CA VAL A 251 30.31 33.31 8.83
C VAL A 251 30.54 31.89 8.30
N GLN A 252 31.61 31.23 8.74
CA GLN A 252 31.99 29.88 8.33
C GLN A 252 31.94 28.88 9.51
N GLY A 253 31.40 27.69 9.25
CA GLY A 253 31.49 26.55 10.17
C GLY A 253 32.76 25.75 9.94
N GLY A 254 33.39 25.28 11.03
CA GLY A 254 34.50 24.32 10.99
C GLY A 254 34.09 22.99 11.61
N SER A 255 32.96 22.43 11.17
CA SER A 255 32.38 21.18 11.70
C SER A 255 32.25 20.13 10.60
N THR A 256 32.79 18.95 10.86
CA THR A 256 32.84 17.82 9.92
C THR A 256 31.49 17.11 9.81
N LEU A 257 31.30 16.29 8.78
CA LEU A 257 30.10 15.44 8.65
C LEU A 257 29.97 14.47 9.84
N THR A 258 31.07 13.86 10.29
CA THR A 258 31.09 12.97 11.46
C THR A 258 30.66 13.72 12.75
N GLN A 259 31.03 14.99 12.91
CA GLN A 259 30.52 15.85 14.01
C GLN A 259 29.03 16.20 13.84
N GLN A 260 28.59 16.53 12.62
CA GLN A 260 27.18 16.82 12.36
C GLN A 260 26.29 15.60 12.66
N LEU A 261 26.75 14.39 12.34
CA LEU A 261 26.12 13.11 12.65
C LEU A 261 26.09 12.86 14.16
N ALA A 262 27.24 13.00 14.84
CA ALA A 262 27.35 12.86 16.29
C ALA A 262 26.40 13.81 17.05
N LYS A 263 26.22 15.03 16.53
CA LYS A 263 25.26 16.02 17.03
C LYS A 263 23.81 15.56 16.86
N ASN A 264 23.41 15.03 15.70
CA ASN A 264 22.04 14.60 15.45
C ASN A 264 21.67 13.36 16.29
N LEU A 265 22.52 12.32 16.29
CA LEU A 265 22.17 11.00 16.86
C LEU A 265 22.28 10.88 18.39
N PHE A 266 23.10 11.70 19.05
CA PHE A 266 23.49 11.47 20.45
C PHE A 266 23.35 12.68 21.39
N LEU A 267 23.03 13.87 20.88
CA LEU A 267 23.14 15.12 21.64
C LEU A 267 21.90 16.01 21.50
N SER A 268 21.58 16.75 22.57
CA SER A 268 20.49 17.73 22.57
C SER A 268 20.79 18.94 21.66
N SER A 269 19.78 19.76 21.38
CA SER A 269 19.92 20.99 20.59
C SER A 269 20.62 22.15 21.33
N ASP A 270 21.01 21.95 22.60
CA ASP A 270 21.55 22.99 23.49
C ASP A 270 22.83 23.64 22.98
N ARG A 271 22.88 24.97 22.93
CA ARG A 271 24.04 25.72 22.41
C ARG A 271 25.13 25.92 23.48
N THR A 272 25.70 24.83 23.98
CA THR A 272 26.82 24.86 24.94
C THR A 272 28.15 24.41 24.32
N LEU A 273 29.26 24.98 24.80
CA LEU A 273 30.62 24.56 24.40
C LEU A 273 30.90 23.11 24.83
N TRP A 274 30.38 22.69 25.99
CA TRP A 274 30.53 21.32 26.49
C TRP A 274 29.86 20.29 25.57
N ARG A 275 28.69 20.60 25.00
CA ARG A 275 28.07 19.76 23.96
C ARG A 275 28.98 19.66 22.73
N LYS A 276 29.62 20.74 22.29
CA LYS A 276 30.55 20.73 21.13
C LYS A 276 31.83 19.93 21.39
N ILE A 277 32.31 19.88 22.64
CA ILE A 277 33.43 19.00 23.04
C ILE A 277 33.00 17.52 22.99
N ARG A 278 31.79 17.18 23.49
CA ARG A 278 31.24 15.82 23.35
C ARG A 278 31.02 15.42 21.90
N GLU A 279 30.49 16.32 21.08
CA GLU A 279 30.30 16.15 19.63
C GLU A 279 31.63 15.80 18.92
N ALA A 280 32.71 16.51 19.26
CA ALA A 280 34.04 16.22 18.73
C ALA A 280 34.59 14.85 19.20
N TYR A 281 34.40 14.47 20.47
CA TYR A 281 34.91 13.19 20.97
C TYR A 281 34.12 12.00 20.40
N ILE A 282 32.80 12.10 20.33
CA ILE A 282 31.94 11.09 19.68
C ILE A 282 32.32 10.94 18.20
N ALA A 283 32.63 12.04 17.49
CA ALA A 283 33.06 11.97 16.10
C ALA A 283 34.37 11.19 15.91
N ILE A 284 35.37 11.36 16.80
CA ILE A 284 36.61 10.58 16.78
C ILE A 284 36.31 9.09 17.04
N LEU A 285 35.44 8.77 18.01
CA LEU A 285 35.04 7.40 18.31
C LEU A 285 34.29 6.72 17.16
N LEU A 286 33.47 7.47 16.40
CA LEU A 286 32.79 6.96 15.21
C LEU A 286 33.79 6.61 14.10
N ASP A 287 34.64 7.56 13.71
CA ASP A 287 35.62 7.37 12.62
C ASP A 287 36.71 6.34 12.95
N HIS A 288 36.98 6.08 14.22
CA HIS A 288 37.87 4.99 14.65
C HIS A 288 37.21 3.59 14.61
N ARG A 289 35.88 3.50 14.50
CA ARG A 289 35.14 2.21 14.53
C ARG A 289 34.49 1.80 13.22
N TYR A 290 33.93 2.75 12.49
CA TYR A 290 33.11 2.49 11.32
C TYR A 290 33.76 3.07 10.08
N SER A 291 33.55 2.43 8.93
CA SER A 291 34.05 2.95 7.66
C SER A 291 33.42 4.32 7.34
N LYS A 292 34.16 5.13 6.58
CA LYS A 292 33.69 6.42 6.06
C LYS A 292 32.34 6.29 5.35
N ASP A 293 32.16 5.23 4.58
CA ASP A 293 30.90 4.90 3.91
C ASP A 293 29.75 4.60 4.87
N ARG A 294 29.97 3.89 5.98
CA ARG A 294 28.92 3.64 6.99
C ARG A 294 28.56 4.91 7.78
N ILE A 295 29.52 5.78 8.03
CA ILE A 295 29.29 7.10 8.64
C ILE A 295 28.51 8.00 7.68
N LEU A 296 28.88 8.00 6.40
CA LEU A 296 28.21 8.75 5.34
C LEU A 296 26.80 8.22 5.08
N GLU A 297 26.60 6.91 5.03
CA GLU A 297 25.28 6.26 4.93
C GLU A 297 24.37 6.68 6.10
N ALA A 298 24.87 6.62 7.33
CA ALA A 298 24.13 7.09 8.50
C ALA A 298 23.78 8.58 8.38
N TYR A 299 24.70 9.43 7.92
CA TYR A 299 24.43 10.86 7.68
C TYR A 299 23.37 11.11 6.60
N LEU A 300 23.50 10.44 5.45
CA LEU A 300 22.60 10.58 4.30
C LEU A 300 21.16 10.12 4.60
N ASN A 301 20.97 9.27 5.60
CA ASN A 301 19.66 8.82 6.09
C ASN A 301 19.15 9.59 7.33
N GLU A 302 20.02 10.23 8.11
CA GLU A 302 19.66 10.93 9.35
C GLU A 302 19.42 12.43 9.17
N VAL A 303 20.01 13.08 8.17
CA VAL A 303 19.92 14.54 8.06
C VAL A 303 18.46 15.01 7.88
N TYR A 304 17.95 15.79 8.84
CA TYR A 304 16.67 16.49 8.71
C TYR A 304 16.72 17.41 7.48
N LEU A 305 15.71 17.30 6.60
CA LEU A 305 15.63 18.04 5.33
C LEU A 305 14.27 18.70 5.09
N GLY A 306 13.23 18.38 5.87
CA GLY A 306 11.92 19.01 5.67
C GLY A 306 10.87 18.59 6.70
N GLN A 307 9.64 19.08 6.51
CA GLN A 307 8.50 18.79 7.37
C GLN A 307 7.28 18.47 6.50
N SER A 308 6.59 17.37 6.79
CA SER A 308 5.33 16.97 6.16
C SER A 308 4.23 16.93 7.22
N GLY A 309 3.48 18.02 7.36
CA GLY A 309 2.50 18.18 8.43
C GLY A 309 3.15 18.09 9.81
N GLY A 310 2.73 17.11 10.62
CA GLY A 310 3.30 16.85 11.94
C GLY A 310 4.63 16.08 11.95
N GLN A 311 5.10 15.59 10.79
CA GLN A 311 6.22 14.64 10.71
C GLN A 311 7.49 15.31 10.16
N ALA A 312 8.60 15.15 10.87
CA ALA A 312 9.94 15.56 10.44
C ALA A 312 10.47 14.59 9.39
N ILE A 313 11.08 15.12 8.33
CA ILE A 313 11.56 14.34 7.18
C ILE A 313 13.07 14.28 7.23
N HIS A 314 13.59 13.08 7.46
CA HIS A 314 15.01 12.76 7.60
C HIS A 314 15.48 11.94 6.39
N GLY A 315 16.71 12.21 5.97
CA GLY A 315 17.40 11.51 4.89
C GLY A 315 17.05 12.00 3.48
N PHE A 316 18.05 12.03 2.61
CA PHE A 316 17.90 12.53 1.24
C PHE A 316 16.89 11.69 0.42
N GLY A 317 16.84 10.37 0.64
CA GLY A 317 15.95 9.45 -0.08
C GLY A 317 14.45 9.69 0.16
N LEU A 318 14.06 10.26 1.30
CA LEU A 318 12.68 10.68 1.55
C LEU A 318 12.45 12.13 1.11
N ALA A 319 13.46 13.00 1.25
CA ALA A 319 13.40 14.38 0.78
C ALA A 319 13.22 14.48 -0.74
N SER A 320 13.82 13.58 -1.54
CA SER A 320 13.61 13.52 -3.00
C SER A 320 12.13 13.29 -3.35
N ARG A 321 11.48 12.34 -2.65
CA ARG A 321 10.07 12.02 -2.82
C ARG A 321 9.16 13.15 -2.33
N LEU A 322 9.48 13.78 -1.20
CA LEU A 322 8.72 14.94 -0.70
C LEU A 322 8.76 16.11 -1.70
N TYR A 323 9.95 16.54 -2.13
CA TYR A 323 10.10 17.78 -2.89
C TYR A 323 9.86 17.62 -4.39
N PHE A 324 10.23 16.48 -4.98
CA PHE A 324 10.19 16.26 -6.44
C PHE A 324 9.28 15.12 -6.88
N GLY A 325 8.71 14.34 -5.94
CA GLY A 325 7.87 13.17 -6.28
C GLY A 325 8.64 12.01 -6.91
N GLN A 326 9.98 12.02 -6.82
CA GLN A 326 10.89 11.14 -7.55
C GLN A 326 11.86 10.38 -6.60
N PRO A 327 12.26 9.14 -6.95
CA PRO A 327 13.46 8.50 -6.42
C PRO A 327 14.70 9.40 -6.53
N ILE A 328 15.66 9.23 -5.62
CA ILE A 328 16.86 10.07 -5.56
C ILE A 328 17.79 9.87 -6.77
N GLN A 329 17.73 8.70 -7.39
CA GLN A 329 18.50 8.31 -8.57
C GLN A 329 18.04 9.01 -9.86
N GLU A 330 16.86 9.64 -9.85
CA GLU A 330 16.33 10.41 -10.99
C GLU A 330 16.52 11.91 -10.85
N LEU A 331 16.97 12.38 -9.69
CA LEU A 331 17.13 13.81 -9.45
C LEU A 331 18.29 14.36 -10.29
N ARG A 332 17.99 15.44 -10.99
CA ARG A 332 18.99 16.21 -11.73
C ARG A 332 19.97 16.89 -10.78
N ILE A 333 21.11 17.29 -11.33
CA ILE A 333 22.17 18.02 -10.63
C ILE A 333 21.62 19.29 -9.93
N ASP A 334 20.69 20.04 -10.56
CA ASP A 334 20.04 21.20 -9.93
C ASP A 334 19.12 20.85 -8.74
N GLN A 335 18.53 19.66 -8.74
CA GLN A 335 17.65 19.16 -7.67
C GLN A 335 18.46 18.54 -6.52
N LEU A 336 19.53 17.80 -6.83
CA LEU A 336 20.51 17.29 -5.88
C LEU A 336 21.21 18.43 -5.14
N ALA A 337 21.67 19.46 -5.87
CA ALA A 337 22.28 20.67 -5.30
C ALA A 337 21.32 21.47 -4.41
N LEU A 338 19.99 21.40 -4.66
CA LEU A 338 19.00 21.98 -3.74
C LEU A 338 18.96 21.23 -2.40
N LEU A 339 18.86 19.89 -2.42
CA LEU A 339 18.82 19.09 -1.19
C LEU A 339 20.10 19.26 -0.37
N VAL A 340 21.27 19.20 -1.02
CA VAL A 340 22.58 19.48 -0.38
C VAL A 340 22.63 20.90 0.16
N GLY A 341 22.12 21.88 -0.59
CA GLY A 341 22.03 23.27 -0.15
C GLY A 341 21.20 23.43 1.12
N MET A 342 20.11 22.67 1.25
CA MET A 342 19.17 22.74 2.37
C MET A 342 19.73 22.22 3.70
N VAL A 343 20.66 21.26 3.68
CA VAL A 343 21.33 20.67 4.88
C VAL A 343 21.70 21.70 5.94
N LYS A 344 22.30 22.82 5.52
CA LYS A 344 22.76 23.92 6.38
C LYS A 344 21.65 24.61 7.19
N GLY A 345 20.40 24.50 6.76
CA GLY A 345 19.24 25.11 7.44
C GLY A 345 17.93 24.80 6.73
N PRO A 346 17.36 23.59 6.89
CA PRO A 346 16.27 23.11 6.03
C PRO A 346 15.00 23.95 6.11
N SER A 347 14.66 24.44 7.31
CA SER A 347 13.53 25.37 7.51
C SER A 347 13.78 26.78 6.94
N TYR A 348 15.05 27.19 6.81
CA TYR A 348 15.44 28.52 6.29
C TYR A 348 15.60 28.52 4.76
N TYR A 349 16.06 27.41 4.19
CA TYR A 349 16.18 27.18 2.74
C TYR A 349 15.00 26.35 2.17
N ASN A 350 13.89 26.23 2.90
CA ASN A 350 12.72 25.48 2.47
C ASN A 350 12.16 26.05 1.15
N PRO A 351 12.13 25.29 0.05
CA PRO A 351 11.85 25.84 -1.27
C PRO A 351 10.36 26.22 -1.46
N VAL A 352 9.46 25.64 -0.66
CA VAL A 352 8.02 25.96 -0.66
C VAL A 352 7.75 27.31 -0.02
N ARG A 353 8.36 27.56 1.15
CA ARG A 353 8.15 28.78 1.93
C ARG A 353 9.03 29.94 1.46
N HIS A 354 10.24 29.64 0.98
CA HIS A 354 11.30 30.61 0.75
C HIS A 354 12.07 30.36 -0.57
N PRO A 355 11.38 30.29 -1.72
CA PRO A 355 11.98 29.88 -3.00
C PRO A 355 13.20 30.71 -3.41
N ALA A 356 13.19 32.04 -3.21
CA ALA A 356 14.34 32.88 -3.56
C ALA A 356 15.64 32.48 -2.80
N ARG A 357 15.55 32.28 -1.47
CA ARG A 357 16.67 31.83 -0.64
C ARG A 357 17.10 30.40 -0.98
N ALA A 358 16.14 29.54 -1.30
CA ALA A 358 16.39 28.16 -1.72
C ALA A 358 17.17 28.12 -3.05
N LYS A 359 16.78 28.95 -4.04
CA LYS A 359 17.48 29.05 -5.32
C LYS A 359 18.89 29.61 -5.16
N GLU A 360 19.06 30.73 -4.43
CA GLU A 360 20.38 31.31 -4.15
C GLU A 360 21.34 30.28 -3.52
N ARG A 361 20.86 29.50 -2.53
CA ARG A 361 21.66 28.45 -1.88
C ARG A 361 21.96 27.27 -2.80
N ARG A 362 21.04 26.89 -3.70
CA ARG A 362 21.26 25.86 -4.72
C ARG A 362 22.28 26.31 -5.77
N ASP A 363 22.14 27.52 -6.29
CA ASP A 363 23.07 28.12 -7.27
C ASP A 363 24.49 28.26 -6.68
N LEU A 364 24.61 28.52 -5.37
CA LEU A 364 25.87 28.49 -4.65
C LEU A 364 26.48 27.07 -4.59
N VAL A 365 25.69 26.01 -4.35
CA VAL A 365 26.19 24.63 -4.38
C VAL A 365 26.66 24.25 -5.78
N LEU A 366 25.87 24.54 -6.82
CA LEU A 366 26.27 24.34 -8.22
C LEU A 366 27.59 25.06 -8.55
N ARG A 367 27.77 26.30 -8.07
CA ARG A 367 29.02 27.06 -8.26
C ARG A 367 30.20 26.41 -7.54
N LEU A 368 29.99 25.87 -6.34
CA LEU A 368 31.03 25.15 -5.59
C LEU A 368 31.41 23.85 -6.32
N MET A 369 30.45 23.11 -6.88
CA MET A 369 30.72 21.91 -7.69
C MET A 369 31.59 22.25 -8.91
N MET A 370 31.21 23.27 -9.68
CA MET A 370 32.00 23.77 -10.83
C MET A 370 33.42 24.22 -10.42
N GLN A 371 33.55 24.90 -9.26
CA GLN A 371 34.85 25.33 -8.71
C GLN A 371 35.74 24.18 -8.18
N ASN A 372 35.25 22.94 -8.15
CA ASN A 372 36.02 21.75 -7.79
C ASN A 372 35.92 20.69 -8.92
N GLU A 373 35.76 21.16 -10.17
CA GLU A 373 35.81 20.37 -11.41
C GLU A 373 34.74 19.27 -11.56
N LEU A 374 33.74 19.23 -10.67
CA LEU A 374 32.59 18.32 -10.73
C LEU A 374 31.55 18.68 -11.81
N LEU A 375 31.61 19.90 -12.37
CA LEU A 375 30.73 20.40 -13.42
C LEU A 375 31.50 21.31 -14.37
N THR A 376 31.22 21.23 -15.67
CA THR A 376 31.65 22.25 -16.63
C THR A 376 30.90 23.57 -16.41
N ALA A 377 31.45 24.66 -16.94
CA ALA A 377 30.74 25.95 -16.96
C ALA A 377 29.42 25.91 -17.76
N SER A 378 29.30 25.01 -18.74
CA SER A 378 28.05 24.81 -19.50
C SER A 378 26.96 24.20 -18.62
N GLU A 379 27.27 23.09 -17.96
CA GLU A 379 26.35 22.40 -17.04
C GLU A 379 25.98 23.28 -15.84
N PHE A 380 26.93 24.04 -15.30
CA PHE A 380 26.66 25.04 -14.27
C PHE A 380 25.62 26.07 -14.72
N ASN A 381 25.81 26.68 -15.91
CA ASN A 381 24.89 27.70 -16.42
C ASN A 381 23.51 27.11 -16.73
N GLU A 382 23.44 25.92 -17.31
CA GLU A 382 22.18 25.22 -17.56
C GLU A 382 21.45 24.90 -16.25
N ALA A 383 22.12 24.24 -15.29
CA ALA A 383 21.56 23.89 -14.00
C ALA A 383 21.14 25.12 -13.17
N ALA A 384 21.91 26.21 -13.22
CA ALA A 384 21.58 27.46 -12.55
C ALA A 384 20.40 28.18 -13.21
N SER A 385 20.22 28.09 -14.54
CA SER A 385 19.09 28.73 -15.25
C SER A 385 17.74 28.10 -14.89
N ARG A 386 17.69 26.79 -14.59
CA ARG A 386 16.47 26.04 -14.32
C ARG A 386 15.71 26.58 -13.09
N PRO A 387 14.37 26.52 -13.06
CA PRO A 387 13.56 26.82 -11.87
C PRO A 387 13.80 25.78 -10.76
N LEU A 388 13.19 25.96 -9.58
CA LEU A 388 13.31 24.99 -8.48
C LEU A 388 12.60 23.66 -8.73
N ASP A 389 11.60 23.64 -9.61
CA ASP A 389 10.98 22.41 -10.15
C ASP A 389 10.52 21.41 -9.07
N ILE A 390 9.90 21.93 -8.01
CA ILE A 390 9.31 21.16 -6.92
C ILE A 390 7.83 20.85 -7.18
N GLN A 391 7.28 19.84 -6.51
CA GLN A 391 5.83 19.60 -6.47
C GLN A 391 5.07 20.83 -5.95
N ASP A 392 3.97 21.23 -6.59
CA ASP A 392 3.07 22.31 -6.12
C ASP A 392 2.50 22.02 -4.72
N ASN A 393 2.26 20.75 -4.44
CA ASN A 393 1.75 20.24 -3.17
C ASN A 393 2.67 19.11 -2.65
N PRO A 394 3.82 19.44 -2.04
CA PRO A 394 4.82 18.47 -1.60
C PRO A 394 4.25 17.38 -0.69
N ARG A 395 4.38 16.13 -1.13
CA ARG A 395 3.89 14.94 -0.44
C ARG A 395 4.72 13.73 -0.83
N ILE A 396 4.95 12.84 0.13
CA ILE A 396 5.72 11.60 -0.06
C ILE A 396 5.02 10.65 -1.03
N ALA A 397 3.70 10.51 -0.90
CA ALA A 397 2.86 9.65 -1.73
C ALA A 397 1.38 10.10 -1.68
N SER A 398 0.56 9.52 -2.56
CA SER A 398 -0.91 9.61 -2.50
C SER A 398 -1.43 8.69 -1.39
N ARG A 399 -2.21 9.21 -0.44
CA ARG A 399 -2.79 8.39 0.64
C ARG A 399 -3.90 7.48 0.09
N GLN A 400 -3.84 6.17 0.33
CA GLN A 400 -4.97 5.23 0.16
C GLN A 400 -5.41 4.61 1.50
N PRO A 401 -6.04 5.38 2.43
CA PRO A 401 -6.24 4.92 3.81
C PRO A 401 -7.08 3.65 3.92
N ALA A 402 -8.09 3.51 3.06
CA ALA A 402 -8.95 2.33 3.01
C ALA A 402 -8.15 1.03 2.74
N TYR A 403 -7.28 1.07 1.72
CA TYR A 403 -6.43 -0.08 1.39
C TYR A 403 -5.37 -0.35 2.47
N PHE A 404 -4.75 0.70 3.03
CA PHE A 404 -3.79 0.56 4.13
C PHE A 404 -4.41 -0.06 5.39
N GLN A 405 -5.70 0.17 5.67
CA GLN A 405 -6.40 -0.52 6.75
C GLN A 405 -6.54 -2.03 6.50
N GLN A 406 -6.68 -2.48 5.26
CA GLN A 406 -6.68 -3.92 4.92
C GLN A 406 -5.27 -4.51 5.00
N VAL A 407 -4.26 -3.82 4.45
CA VAL A 407 -2.85 -4.24 4.53
C VAL A 407 -2.43 -4.40 6.00
N ASN A 408 -2.81 -3.48 6.89
CA ASN A 408 -2.50 -3.60 8.32
C ASN A 408 -3.18 -4.80 8.99
N ARG A 409 -4.41 -5.16 8.60
CA ARG A 409 -5.08 -6.39 9.10
C ARG A 409 -4.29 -7.63 8.66
N GLU A 410 -4.04 -7.75 7.36
CA GLU A 410 -3.33 -8.91 6.80
C GLU A 410 -1.89 -9.04 7.31
N LEU A 411 -1.18 -7.94 7.58
CA LEU A 411 0.13 -8.00 8.24
C LEU A 411 0.03 -8.52 9.67
N SER A 412 -0.90 -8.01 10.47
CA SER A 412 -1.14 -8.51 11.83
C SER A 412 -1.58 -9.97 11.87
N GLU A 413 -2.37 -10.43 10.88
CA GLU A 413 -2.87 -11.80 10.78
C GLU A 413 -1.84 -12.80 10.23
N LYS A 414 -1.05 -12.41 9.22
CA LYS A 414 -0.18 -13.33 8.44
C LYS A 414 1.30 -13.26 8.82
N VAL A 415 1.76 -12.12 9.35
CA VAL A 415 3.16 -11.89 9.77
C VAL A 415 3.28 -11.86 11.30
N GLY A 416 2.19 -11.52 12.00
CA GLY A 416 2.08 -11.64 13.45
C GLY A 416 3.19 -10.89 14.19
N ASP A 417 3.84 -11.57 15.14
CA ASP A 417 4.91 -11.02 15.98
C ASP A 417 6.13 -10.48 15.22
N ALA A 418 6.32 -10.82 13.94
CA ALA A 418 7.40 -10.24 13.13
C ALA A 418 7.03 -8.87 12.52
N PHE A 419 5.75 -8.50 12.48
CA PHE A 419 5.31 -7.15 12.10
C PHE A 419 5.33 -6.21 13.32
N ARG A 420 6.48 -5.56 13.54
CA ARG A 420 6.64 -4.53 14.59
C ARG A 420 7.03 -3.20 13.97
N SER A 421 6.42 -2.13 14.48
CA SER A 421 6.81 -0.75 14.20
C SER A 421 8.31 -0.58 14.43
N GLY A 422 8.99 0.08 13.49
CA GLY A 422 10.42 0.38 13.58
C GLY A 422 11.34 -0.60 12.86
N ILE A 423 10.92 -1.82 12.49
CA ILE A 423 11.80 -2.80 11.80
C ILE A 423 12.12 -2.37 10.35
N GLY A 424 11.26 -1.58 9.72
CA GLY A 424 11.47 -1.07 8.36
C GLY A 424 11.17 -2.07 7.24
N LEU A 425 10.12 -2.89 7.40
CA LEU A 425 9.78 -3.92 6.42
C LEU A 425 9.40 -3.33 5.05
N LYS A 426 9.76 -4.03 3.97
CA LYS A 426 9.33 -3.77 2.60
C LYS A 426 8.11 -4.65 2.31
N VAL A 427 6.96 -4.03 2.13
CA VAL A 427 5.66 -4.71 1.93
C VAL A 427 5.20 -4.51 0.50
N PHE A 428 5.10 -5.60 -0.26
CA PHE A 428 4.55 -5.62 -1.61
C PHE A 428 3.08 -6.06 -1.57
N THR A 429 2.23 -5.30 -2.25
CA THR A 429 0.77 -5.49 -2.22
C THR A 429 0.21 -5.88 -3.58
N SER A 430 -1.06 -6.29 -3.63
CA SER A 430 -1.77 -6.61 -4.87
C SER A 430 -2.34 -5.38 -5.60
N LEU A 431 -2.23 -4.19 -5.01
CA LEU A 431 -2.87 -2.95 -5.48
C LEU A 431 -2.39 -2.60 -6.89
N ASP A 432 -3.37 -2.35 -7.75
CA ASP A 432 -3.17 -1.83 -9.10
C ASP A 432 -3.25 -0.30 -9.06
N PRO A 433 -2.15 0.43 -9.36
CA PRO A 433 -2.13 1.89 -9.25
C PRO A 433 -3.15 2.57 -10.17
N VAL A 434 -3.43 1.98 -11.33
CA VAL A 434 -4.36 2.53 -12.32
C VAL A 434 -5.79 2.27 -11.86
N SER A 435 -6.17 1.02 -11.54
CA SER A 435 -7.51 0.69 -11.02
C SER A 435 -7.84 1.51 -9.77
N GLN A 436 -6.91 1.65 -8.82
CA GLN A 436 -7.10 2.50 -7.64
C GLN A 436 -7.36 3.96 -8.04
N SER A 437 -6.50 4.55 -8.89
CA SER A 437 -6.64 5.95 -9.31
C SER A 437 -7.96 6.22 -10.04
N LYS A 438 -8.37 5.31 -10.95
CA LYS A 438 -9.61 5.45 -11.71
C LYS A 438 -10.86 5.22 -10.86
N LEU A 439 -10.82 4.28 -9.90
CA LEU A 439 -11.94 4.01 -8.99
C LEU A 439 -12.11 5.16 -7.99
N GLU A 440 -11.02 5.71 -7.46
CA GLU A 440 -11.03 6.92 -6.64
C GLU A 440 -11.63 8.11 -7.40
N LYS A 441 -11.17 8.38 -8.62
CA LYS A 441 -11.72 9.45 -9.49
C LYS A 441 -13.23 9.28 -9.69
N SER A 442 -13.67 8.07 -10.05
CA SER A 442 -15.08 7.77 -10.29
C SER A 442 -15.95 8.02 -9.04
N VAL A 443 -15.53 7.53 -7.87
CA VAL A 443 -16.24 7.77 -6.60
C VAL A 443 -16.25 9.26 -6.24
N ALA A 444 -15.11 9.94 -6.32
CA ALA A 444 -14.98 11.35 -5.97
C ALA A 444 -15.80 12.29 -6.88
N GLN A 445 -16.03 11.92 -8.14
CA GLN A 445 -16.81 12.72 -9.09
C GLN A 445 -18.30 12.33 -9.08
N LYS A 446 -18.64 11.04 -9.17
CA LYS A 446 -20.04 10.59 -9.30
C LYS A 446 -20.84 10.66 -8.01
N VAL A 447 -20.24 10.50 -6.83
CA VAL A 447 -21.01 10.56 -5.57
C VAL A 447 -21.57 11.96 -5.28
N PRO A 448 -20.80 13.06 -5.39
CA PRO A 448 -21.35 14.41 -5.25
C PRO A 448 -22.41 14.78 -6.30
N GLU A 449 -22.33 14.23 -7.51
CA GLU A 449 -23.39 14.42 -8.52
C GLU A 449 -24.70 13.72 -8.12
N LEU A 450 -24.61 12.48 -7.63
CA LEU A 450 -25.76 11.67 -7.19
C LEU A 450 -26.34 12.16 -5.85
N GLU A 451 -25.54 12.84 -5.03
CA GLU A 451 -25.97 13.48 -3.79
C GLU A 451 -27.04 14.57 -4.03
N ARG A 452 -27.10 15.15 -5.23
CA ARG A 452 -28.19 16.06 -5.65
C ARG A 452 -29.56 15.38 -5.70
N VAL A 453 -29.62 14.06 -5.92
CA VAL A 453 -30.85 13.26 -5.94
C VAL A 453 -31.11 12.65 -4.55
N ALA A 454 -30.07 12.15 -3.90
CA ALA A 454 -30.14 11.44 -2.62
C ALA A 454 -30.18 12.34 -1.36
N GLY A 455 -29.96 13.64 -1.53
CA GLY A 455 -29.84 14.60 -0.45
C GLY A 455 -28.50 14.52 0.29
N ALA A 456 -28.12 15.60 0.96
CA ALA A 456 -26.84 15.73 1.67
C ALA A 456 -26.63 14.60 2.70
N GLY A 457 -25.42 14.04 2.72
CA GLY A 457 -25.06 12.84 3.50
C GLY A 457 -25.00 11.54 2.69
N LEU A 458 -25.01 11.61 1.35
CA LEU A 458 -24.71 10.43 0.52
C LEU A 458 -23.21 10.11 0.62
N GLU A 459 -22.89 8.85 0.84
CA GLU A 459 -21.53 8.30 0.82
C GLU A 459 -21.45 7.13 -0.16
N GLY A 460 -20.23 6.73 -0.50
CA GLY A 460 -19.99 5.65 -1.45
C GLY A 460 -18.72 4.88 -1.14
N ALA A 461 -18.75 3.59 -1.41
CA ALA A 461 -17.63 2.68 -1.23
C ALA A 461 -17.50 1.77 -2.45
N ALA A 462 -16.27 1.41 -2.81
CA ALA A 462 -16.01 0.50 -3.91
C ALA A 462 -14.77 -0.35 -3.63
N ILE A 463 -14.77 -1.56 -4.19
CA ILE A 463 -13.64 -2.49 -4.16
C ILE A 463 -13.59 -3.19 -5.52
N ALA A 464 -12.39 -3.29 -6.10
CA ALA A 464 -12.12 -4.10 -7.28
C ALA A 464 -11.14 -5.21 -6.90
N VAL A 465 -11.50 -6.46 -7.22
CA VAL A 465 -10.68 -7.64 -6.93
C VAL A 465 -10.43 -8.43 -8.22
N ASP A 466 -9.26 -9.03 -8.33
CA ASP A 466 -8.90 -9.90 -9.45
C ASP A 466 -9.86 -11.09 -9.52
N ARG A 467 -10.46 -11.30 -10.69
CA ARG A 467 -11.48 -12.34 -10.87
C ARG A 467 -10.91 -13.73 -10.62
N GLN A 468 -9.64 -13.99 -10.94
CA GLN A 468 -9.04 -15.33 -10.87
C GLN A 468 -8.36 -15.61 -9.54
N THR A 469 -7.62 -14.62 -9.00
CA THR A 469 -6.73 -14.81 -7.84
C THR A 469 -7.27 -14.25 -6.52
N GLY A 470 -8.36 -13.47 -6.53
CA GLY A 470 -8.88 -12.79 -5.34
C GLY A 470 -8.03 -11.58 -4.88
N GLU A 471 -6.96 -11.25 -5.58
CA GLU A 471 -6.11 -10.09 -5.29
C GLU A 471 -6.89 -8.78 -5.28
N ILE A 472 -6.81 -8.00 -4.22
CA ILE A 472 -7.50 -6.71 -4.13
C ILE A 472 -6.74 -5.70 -4.99
N ARG A 473 -7.30 -5.33 -6.14
CA ARG A 473 -6.71 -4.38 -7.10
C ARG A 473 -6.97 -2.93 -6.69
N ALA A 474 -8.13 -2.63 -6.12
CA ALA A 474 -8.48 -1.29 -5.63
C ALA A 474 -9.45 -1.32 -4.45
N MET A 475 -9.38 -0.33 -3.55
CA MET A 475 -10.32 -0.14 -2.43
C MET A 475 -10.54 1.35 -2.11
N VAL A 476 -11.81 1.76 -2.01
CA VAL A 476 -12.27 3.12 -1.71
C VAL A 476 -13.33 3.07 -0.60
N GLY A 477 -13.06 3.69 0.55
CA GLY A 477 -13.89 3.58 1.77
C GLY A 477 -14.90 4.70 2.02
N GLY A 478 -14.96 5.71 1.14
CA GLY A 478 -15.82 6.90 1.27
C GLY A 478 -15.60 7.88 0.11
N LYS A 479 -16.49 8.86 -0.05
CA LYS A 479 -16.41 9.86 -1.13
C LYS A 479 -15.19 10.79 -1.03
N ARG A 480 -14.65 10.95 0.18
CA ARG A 480 -13.38 11.63 0.46
C ARG A 480 -12.24 10.60 0.44
N THR A 481 -11.76 10.22 -0.74
CA THR A 481 -10.90 9.04 -0.94
C THR A 481 -9.63 9.03 -0.09
N GLY A 482 -8.95 10.19 0.02
CA GLY A 482 -7.74 10.36 0.83
C GLY A 482 -7.96 10.63 2.33
N TYR A 483 -9.19 10.57 2.84
CA TYR A 483 -9.50 10.75 4.26
C TYR A 483 -9.35 9.44 5.04
N ASP A 484 -8.55 9.47 6.10
CA ASP A 484 -8.33 8.34 6.99
C ASP A 484 -9.40 8.35 8.09
N GLY A 485 -10.23 7.32 8.12
CA GLY A 485 -11.44 7.25 8.95
C GLY A 485 -12.23 5.97 8.68
N PHE A 486 -13.55 6.03 8.86
CA PHE A 486 -14.44 4.87 8.71
C PHE A 486 -14.44 4.31 7.27
N ASN A 487 -13.79 3.17 7.08
CA ASN A 487 -13.67 2.51 5.79
C ASN A 487 -14.92 1.65 5.49
N ARG A 488 -15.85 2.22 4.73
CA ARG A 488 -17.12 1.55 4.42
C ARG A 488 -16.96 0.29 3.57
N ALA A 489 -15.85 0.13 2.82
CA ALA A 489 -15.58 -1.11 2.09
C ALA A 489 -15.32 -2.32 3.00
N LEU A 490 -14.78 -2.08 4.21
CA LEU A 490 -14.44 -3.11 5.20
C LEU A 490 -15.34 -3.13 6.45
N ASN A 491 -16.13 -2.08 6.69
CA ASN A 491 -16.83 -1.90 7.97
C ASN A 491 -18.30 -1.46 7.85
N ALA A 492 -18.80 -1.07 6.68
CA ALA A 492 -20.23 -0.80 6.51
C ALA A 492 -20.95 -2.08 6.08
N SER A 493 -21.38 -2.91 7.03
CA SER A 493 -22.29 -4.02 6.74
C SER A 493 -23.68 -3.44 6.42
N ARG A 494 -24.21 -3.74 5.22
CA ARG A 494 -25.39 -3.09 4.63
C ARG A 494 -26.25 -4.10 3.89
N GLN A 495 -27.57 -3.84 3.79
CA GLN A 495 -28.49 -4.80 3.20
C GLN A 495 -28.18 -4.98 1.70
N ILE A 496 -27.84 -6.20 1.28
CA ILE A 496 -27.40 -6.47 -0.10
C ILE A 496 -28.56 -6.52 -1.11
N GLY A 497 -29.78 -6.78 -0.64
CA GLY A 497 -30.99 -6.81 -1.46
C GLY A 497 -30.88 -7.76 -2.64
N SER A 498 -31.26 -7.30 -3.84
CA SER A 498 -31.21 -8.10 -5.07
C SER A 498 -29.80 -8.57 -5.54
N LEU A 499 -28.71 -8.26 -4.82
CA LEU A 499 -27.43 -8.96 -5.00
C LEU A 499 -27.42 -10.40 -4.45
N ALA A 500 -28.37 -10.78 -3.58
CA ALA A 500 -28.50 -12.14 -3.07
C ALA A 500 -28.91 -13.15 -4.14
N LYS A 501 -29.61 -12.69 -5.20
CA LYS A 501 -30.32 -13.57 -6.14
C LYS A 501 -29.43 -14.59 -6.84
N PRO A 502 -28.24 -14.25 -7.40
CA PRO A 502 -27.42 -15.22 -8.12
C PRO A 502 -27.10 -16.50 -7.33
N ALA A 503 -27.00 -16.45 -5.99
CA ALA A 503 -26.83 -17.66 -5.18
C ALA A 503 -28.05 -18.60 -5.24
N VAL A 504 -29.28 -18.06 -5.28
CA VAL A 504 -30.53 -18.86 -5.43
C VAL A 504 -30.55 -19.56 -6.80
N TYR A 505 -30.22 -18.84 -7.86
CA TYR A 505 -30.18 -19.40 -9.22
C TYR A 505 -29.01 -20.38 -9.41
N LEU A 506 -27.87 -20.13 -8.77
CA LEU A 506 -26.74 -21.06 -8.69
C LEU A 506 -27.10 -22.35 -7.94
N THR A 507 -27.89 -22.25 -6.86
CA THR A 507 -28.41 -23.42 -6.12
C THR A 507 -29.31 -24.28 -7.00
N ALA A 508 -30.13 -23.65 -7.86
CA ALA A 508 -30.92 -24.36 -8.87
C ALA A 508 -30.04 -25.00 -9.94
N LEU A 509 -29.17 -24.22 -10.60
CA LEU A 509 -28.32 -24.68 -11.70
C LEU A 509 -27.23 -25.68 -11.26
N ALA A 510 -27.10 -25.95 -9.95
CA ALA A 510 -26.33 -27.06 -9.41
C ALA A 510 -27.05 -28.43 -9.47
N LYS A 511 -28.34 -28.45 -9.83
CA LYS A 511 -29.21 -29.64 -10.02
C LYS A 511 -29.62 -29.73 -11.50
N PRO A 512 -28.75 -30.19 -12.42
CA PRO A 512 -29.02 -30.15 -13.86
C PRO A 512 -30.26 -30.97 -14.27
N ASP A 513 -30.57 -32.06 -13.57
CA ASP A 513 -31.73 -32.91 -13.83
C ASP A 513 -33.07 -32.28 -13.37
N GLU A 514 -33.04 -31.17 -12.61
CA GLU A 514 -34.22 -30.44 -12.14
C GLU A 514 -34.35 -29.03 -12.77
N TYR A 515 -33.23 -28.31 -12.92
CA TYR A 515 -33.22 -26.89 -13.31
C TYR A 515 -32.17 -26.56 -14.37
N GLN A 516 -32.63 -25.90 -15.44
CA GLN A 516 -31.83 -25.36 -16.53
C GLN A 516 -32.16 -23.87 -16.76
N LEU A 517 -31.39 -23.19 -17.61
CA LEU A 517 -31.64 -21.77 -17.94
C LEU A 517 -33.04 -21.53 -18.55
N ALA A 518 -33.57 -22.51 -19.28
CA ALA A 518 -34.90 -22.45 -19.88
C ALA A 518 -36.05 -22.79 -18.92
N THR A 519 -35.80 -23.32 -17.71
CA THR A 519 -36.86 -23.80 -16.80
C THR A 519 -37.86 -22.68 -16.52
N THR A 520 -39.13 -22.96 -16.77
CA THR A 520 -40.24 -22.04 -16.54
C THR A 520 -40.50 -21.85 -15.05
N LEU A 521 -40.48 -20.60 -14.58
CA LEU A 521 -40.82 -20.17 -13.22
C LEU A 521 -42.09 -19.32 -13.26
N GLN A 522 -42.92 -19.34 -12.21
CA GLN A 522 -44.15 -18.56 -12.21
C GLN A 522 -43.95 -17.18 -11.57
N ASP A 523 -44.30 -16.12 -12.31
CA ASP A 523 -44.38 -14.75 -11.84
C ASP A 523 -45.85 -14.39 -11.52
N LYS A 524 -46.42 -15.10 -10.54
CA LYS A 524 -47.83 -15.03 -10.10
C LYS A 524 -47.89 -14.71 -8.59
N PRO A 525 -48.91 -13.98 -8.08
CA PRO A 525 -48.95 -13.55 -6.67
C PRO A 525 -48.76 -14.70 -5.68
N ILE A 526 -47.88 -14.53 -4.69
CA ILE A 526 -47.66 -15.51 -3.62
C ILE A 526 -47.81 -14.90 -2.22
N THR A 527 -48.14 -15.75 -1.27
CA THR A 527 -48.29 -15.42 0.14
C THR A 527 -47.70 -16.57 0.96
N LEU A 528 -46.72 -16.26 1.81
CA LEU A 528 -46.08 -17.21 2.71
C LEU A 528 -46.47 -16.91 4.16
N GLN A 529 -46.85 -17.94 4.91
CA GLN A 529 -47.09 -17.84 6.34
C GLN A 529 -45.77 -18.03 7.11
N GLY A 530 -45.48 -17.13 8.04
CA GLY A 530 -44.37 -17.24 8.98
C GLY A 530 -44.76 -18.01 10.24
N SER A 531 -43.75 -18.51 10.97
CA SER A 531 -43.91 -19.32 12.19
C SER A 531 -44.56 -18.60 13.37
N GLN A 532 -44.83 -17.29 13.27
CA GLN A 532 -45.54 -16.49 14.27
C GLN A 532 -46.92 -16.01 13.76
N GLY A 533 -47.48 -16.66 12.74
CA GLY A 533 -48.76 -16.28 12.11
C GLY A 533 -48.69 -15.01 11.25
N ASN A 534 -47.50 -14.40 11.16
CA ASN A 534 -47.24 -13.24 10.32
C ASN A 534 -47.22 -13.61 8.83
N VAL A 535 -47.88 -12.82 7.99
CA VAL A 535 -48.07 -13.11 6.57
C VAL A 535 -47.13 -12.27 5.70
N TRP A 536 -46.41 -12.88 4.77
CA TRP A 536 -45.49 -12.21 3.85
C TRP A 536 -45.87 -12.47 2.38
N SER A 537 -46.30 -11.42 1.68
CA SER A 537 -46.63 -11.45 0.25
C SER A 537 -45.64 -10.57 -0.54
N PRO A 538 -44.49 -11.12 -1.00
CA PRO A 538 -43.53 -10.38 -1.80
C PRO A 538 -44.12 -9.94 -3.15
N ARG A 539 -43.62 -8.84 -3.70
CA ARG A 539 -44.04 -8.27 -4.99
C ARG A 539 -42.82 -7.89 -5.81
N ASN A 540 -42.96 -7.84 -7.14
CA ASN A 540 -41.93 -7.27 -8.01
C ASN A 540 -41.80 -5.75 -7.81
N TYR A 541 -40.64 -5.20 -8.16
CA TYR A 541 -40.32 -3.78 -7.96
C TYR A 541 -41.26 -2.83 -8.73
N ASP A 542 -41.63 -3.22 -9.95
CA ASP A 542 -42.62 -2.57 -10.82
C ASP A 542 -44.08 -2.86 -10.43
N ARG A 543 -44.31 -3.76 -9.46
CA ARG A 543 -45.61 -4.27 -9.02
C ARG A 543 -46.40 -5.03 -10.10
N GLN A 544 -45.74 -5.46 -11.18
CA GLN A 544 -46.35 -6.22 -12.27
C GLN A 544 -46.06 -7.72 -12.12
N TYR A 545 -46.94 -8.54 -12.70
CA TYR A 545 -46.84 -10.01 -12.77
C TYR A 545 -46.83 -10.41 -14.25
N ARG A 546 -46.05 -11.44 -14.62
CA ARG A 546 -45.73 -11.77 -16.02
C ARG A 546 -46.27 -13.11 -16.50
N GLY A 547 -47.01 -13.83 -15.66
CA GLY A 547 -47.40 -15.20 -15.99
C GLY A 547 -46.22 -16.13 -15.81
N ASP A 548 -45.74 -16.76 -16.88
CA ASP A 548 -44.69 -17.77 -16.81
C ASP A 548 -43.40 -17.25 -17.49
N VAL A 549 -42.26 -17.38 -16.81
CA VAL A 549 -41.00 -16.72 -17.19
C VAL A 549 -39.79 -17.68 -17.10
N PRO A 550 -38.89 -17.71 -18.10
CA PRO A 550 -37.70 -18.56 -18.04
C PRO A 550 -36.74 -18.15 -16.91
N LEU A 551 -36.07 -19.13 -16.31
CA LEU A 551 -35.12 -18.96 -15.20
C LEU A 551 -34.04 -17.91 -15.49
N TYR A 552 -33.45 -17.90 -16.70
CA TYR A 552 -32.47 -16.87 -17.09
C TYR A 552 -33.08 -15.46 -17.20
N GLU A 553 -34.32 -15.33 -17.66
CA GLU A 553 -35.01 -14.05 -17.81
C GLU A 553 -35.39 -13.48 -16.43
N ALA A 554 -35.84 -14.34 -15.52
CA ALA A 554 -36.18 -13.97 -14.14
C ALA A 554 -34.97 -13.41 -13.38
N LEU A 555 -33.77 -13.99 -13.56
CA LEU A 555 -32.52 -13.45 -13.01
C LEU A 555 -32.09 -12.14 -13.71
N SER A 556 -32.13 -12.10 -15.05
CA SER A 556 -31.73 -10.93 -15.86
C SER A 556 -32.57 -9.68 -15.52
N LYS A 557 -33.91 -9.83 -15.51
CA LYS A 557 -34.86 -8.79 -15.10
C LYS A 557 -34.95 -8.63 -13.57
N SER A 558 -34.28 -9.50 -12.81
CA SER A 558 -34.19 -9.46 -11.35
C SER A 558 -35.57 -9.50 -10.66
N LEU A 559 -36.48 -10.33 -11.16
CA LEU A 559 -37.85 -10.48 -10.63
C LEU A 559 -37.83 -11.03 -9.19
N ASN A 560 -38.69 -10.52 -8.31
CA ASN A 560 -38.73 -10.91 -6.90
C ASN A 560 -39.48 -12.22 -6.71
N VAL A 561 -40.68 -12.33 -7.28
CA VAL A 561 -41.62 -13.41 -6.98
C VAL A 561 -41.13 -14.78 -7.49
N PRO A 562 -40.64 -14.94 -8.74
CA PRO A 562 -40.05 -16.20 -9.21
C PRO A 562 -38.81 -16.62 -8.39
N THR A 563 -38.02 -15.65 -7.93
CA THR A 563 -36.84 -15.93 -7.09
C THR A 563 -37.23 -16.47 -5.71
N VAL A 564 -38.33 -15.97 -5.12
CA VAL A 564 -38.84 -16.50 -3.86
C VAL A 564 -39.45 -17.88 -4.06
N GLN A 565 -40.24 -18.10 -5.11
CA GLN A 565 -40.78 -19.44 -5.41
C GLN A 565 -39.65 -20.46 -5.59
N LEU A 566 -38.66 -20.14 -6.44
CA LEU A 566 -37.50 -21.01 -6.70
C LEU A 566 -36.72 -21.33 -5.41
N GLY A 567 -36.36 -20.32 -4.62
CA GLY A 567 -35.62 -20.52 -3.38
C GLY A 567 -36.40 -21.23 -2.27
N MET A 568 -37.73 -21.18 -2.30
CA MET A 568 -38.58 -21.99 -1.40
C MET A 568 -38.68 -23.45 -1.89
N ALA A 569 -38.77 -23.69 -3.20
CA ALA A 569 -38.77 -25.04 -3.79
C ALA A 569 -37.43 -25.78 -3.60
N LEU A 570 -36.31 -25.06 -3.69
CA LEU A 570 -34.96 -25.57 -3.38
C LEU A 570 -34.72 -25.81 -1.87
N GLY A 571 -35.51 -25.17 -1.02
CA GLY A 571 -35.33 -25.13 0.43
C GLY A 571 -34.23 -24.16 0.86
N LEU A 572 -34.54 -23.35 1.89
CA LEU A 572 -33.60 -22.35 2.44
C LEU A 572 -32.22 -22.93 2.85
N PRO A 573 -32.09 -24.15 3.43
CA PRO A 573 -30.78 -24.70 3.80
C PRO A 573 -29.80 -24.87 2.62
N ALA A 574 -30.28 -25.25 1.43
CA ALA A 574 -29.43 -25.44 0.25
C ALA A 574 -28.94 -24.09 -0.32
N VAL A 575 -29.78 -23.04 -0.24
CA VAL A 575 -29.40 -21.68 -0.62
C VAL A 575 -28.39 -21.09 0.36
N ILE A 576 -28.53 -21.39 1.65
CA ILE A 576 -27.60 -20.97 2.73
C ILE A 576 -26.22 -21.64 2.55
N ASP A 577 -26.19 -22.95 2.34
CA ASP A 577 -24.97 -23.71 1.99
C ASP A 577 -24.27 -23.15 0.73
N THR A 578 -25.04 -22.71 -0.27
CA THR A 578 -24.48 -22.05 -1.46
C THR A 578 -23.87 -20.68 -1.13
N PHE A 579 -24.48 -19.87 -0.24
CA PHE A 579 -23.85 -18.63 0.22
C PHE A 579 -22.54 -18.87 0.99
N GLU A 580 -22.49 -19.88 1.85
CA GLU A 580 -21.28 -20.28 2.57
C GLU A 580 -20.17 -20.72 1.62
N LYS A 581 -20.49 -21.54 0.62
CA LYS A 581 -19.56 -21.94 -0.45
C LYS A 581 -19.05 -20.76 -1.28
N LEU A 582 -19.87 -19.72 -1.48
CA LEU A 582 -19.41 -18.48 -2.12
C LEU A 582 -18.48 -17.63 -1.25
N GLY A 583 -18.37 -17.90 0.06
CA GLY A 583 -17.50 -17.19 1.00
C GLY A 583 -18.22 -16.19 1.93
N VAL A 584 -19.53 -16.38 2.16
CA VAL A 584 -20.31 -15.62 3.17
C VAL A 584 -20.27 -16.34 4.51
N ASP A 585 -20.11 -15.62 5.63
CA ASP A 585 -20.22 -16.21 6.97
C ASP A 585 -21.68 -16.61 7.26
N ARG A 586 -21.89 -17.88 7.64
CA ARG A 586 -23.19 -18.44 8.06
C ARG A 586 -23.88 -17.59 9.14
N GLN A 587 -23.12 -16.94 10.02
CA GLN A 587 -23.65 -16.15 11.13
C GLN A 587 -24.38 -14.87 10.68
N GLU A 588 -24.06 -14.34 9.50
CA GLU A 588 -24.76 -13.19 8.91
C GLU A 588 -26.15 -13.59 8.36
N ILE A 589 -26.38 -14.88 8.08
CA ILE A 589 -27.55 -15.36 7.32
C ILE A 589 -28.61 -15.97 8.25
N ARG A 590 -29.75 -15.30 8.35
CA ARG A 590 -30.92 -15.82 9.08
C ARG A 590 -31.79 -16.69 8.15
N PRO A 591 -32.20 -17.91 8.55
CA PRO A 591 -32.98 -18.84 7.72
C PRO A 591 -34.47 -18.43 7.64
N VAL A 592 -34.74 -17.33 6.95
CA VAL A 592 -36.10 -16.79 6.71
C VAL A 592 -36.33 -16.56 5.20
N PRO A 593 -37.57 -16.69 4.66
CA PRO A 593 -37.83 -16.59 3.22
C PRO A 593 -37.37 -15.27 2.56
N SER A 594 -37.28 -14.18 3.33
CA SER A 594 -36.77 -12.89 2.87
C SER A 594 -35.25 -12.88 2.56
N LEU A 595 -34.48 -13.90 2.99
CA LEU A 595 -33.06 -14.04 2.64
C LEU A 595 -32.86 -14.18 1.13
N LEU A 596 -33.83 -14.78 0.44
CA LEU A 596 -33.87 -14.98 -1.02
C LEU A 596 -33.89 -13.65 -1.80
N LEU A 597 -34.28 -12.56 -1.14
CA LEU A 597 -34.26 -11.18 -1.66
C LEU A 597 -33.19 -10.32 -0.96
N GLY A 598 -32.27 -10.93 -0.22
CA GLY A 598 -31.16 -10.26 0.47
C GLY A 598 -31.60 -9.41 1.65
N SER A 599 -32.34 -9.97 2.60
CA SER A 599 -32.69 -9.32 3.88
C SER A 599 -31.59 -9.37 4.95
N PHE A 600 -30.39 -9.80 4.59
CA PHE A 600 -29.20 -9.81 5.45
C PHE A 600 -28.17 -8.78 4.98
N THR A 601 -27.21 -8.49 5.84
CA THR A 601 -26.22 -7.42 5.68
C THR A 601 -24.84 -7.98 5.35
N LEU A 602 -24.12 -7.36 4.43
CA LEU A 602 -22.70 -7.62 4.17
C LEU A 602 -21.94 -6.32 3.89
N THR A 603 -20.63 -6.34 4.12
CA THR A 603 -19.70 -5.31 3.64
C THR A 603 -19.43 -5.46 2.12
N PRO A 604 -19.01 -4.39 1.42
CA PRO A 604 -18.56 -4.48 0.04
C PRO A 604 -17.44 -5.50 -0.20
N TYR A 605 -16.56 -5.72 0.79
CA TYR A 605 -15.55 -6.79 0.78
C TYR A 605 -16.17 -8.20 0.74
N GLN A 606 -17.10 -8.52 1.66
CA GLN A 606 -17.78 -9.83 1.67
C GLN A 606 -18.59 -10.04 0.37
N VAL A 607 -19.24 -8.99 -0.16
CA VAL A 607 -19.92 -9.04 -1.45
C VAL A 607 -18.94 -9.30 -2.60
N ALA A 608 -17.75 -8.69 -2.60
CA ALA A 608 -16.73 -8.95 -3.61
C ALA A 608 -16.23 -10.39 -3.57
N GLN A 609 -16.02 -10.99 -2.38
CA GLN A 609 -15.67 -12.40 -2.24
C GLN A 609 -16.77 -13.30 -2.84
N MET A 610 -18.03 -13.05 -2.51
CA MET A 610 -19.18 -13.82 -2.99
C MET A 610 -19.26 -13.84 -4.54
N TYR A 611 -19.05 -12.70 -5.19
CA TYR A 611 -19.07 -12.59 -6.65
C TYR A 611 -17.76 -13.04 -7.32
N GLN A 612 -16.62 -12.96 -6.62
CA GLN A 612 -15.35 -13.55 -7.07
C GLN A 612 -15.51 -15.06 -7.20
N THR A 613 -15.96 -15.75 -6.14
CA THR A 613 -16.18 -17.21 -6.17
C THR A 613 -17.16 -17.61 -7.27
N LEU A 614 -18.28 -16.88 -7.40
CA LEU A 614 -19.31 -17.16 -8.41
C LEU A 614 -18.77 -17.04 -9.83
N THR A 615 -18.05 -15.96 -10.15
CA THR A 615 -17.61 -15.66 -11.53
C THR A 615 -16.23 -16.19 -11.89
N ASN A 616 -15.51 -16.81 -10.94
CA ASN A 616 -14.26 -17.54 -11.16
C ASN A 616 -14.49 -19.03 -11.50
N SER A 617 -15.52 -19.33 -12.31
CA SER A 617 -15.96 -20.71 -12.60
C SER A 617 -16.28 -21.52 -11.33
N GLY A 618 -16.82 -20.89 -10.29
CA GLY A 618 -17.15 -21.57 -9.03
C GLY A 618 -15.94 -21.92 -8.16
N ARG A 619 -14.78 -21.29 -8.41
CA ARG A 619 -13.56 -21.47 -7.62
C ARG A 619 -13.36 -20.30 -6.65
N ILE A 620 -13.34 -20.57 -5.35
CA ILE A 620 -13.04 -19.56 -4.36
C ILE A 620 -11.54 -19.23 -4.38
N ALA A 621 -11.22 -17.95 -4.40
CA ALA A 621 -9.89 -17.43 -4.07
C ALA A 621 -10.05 -16.43 -2.92
N PRO A 622 -9.54 -16.71 -1.71
CA PRO A 622 -9.66 -15.80 -0.57
C PRO A 622 -9.08 -14.43 -0.89
N LEU A 623 -9.85 -13.37 -0.65
CA LEU A 623 -9.39 -12.01 -0.97
C LEU A 623 -8.10 -11.66 -0.20
N SER A 624 -7.15 -11.00 -0.86
CA SER A 624 -5.92 -10.53 -0.22
C SER A 624 -5.38 -9.24 -0.83
N ALA A 625 -4.92 -8.34 0.04
CA ALA A 625 -4.12 -7.17 -0.28
C ALA A 625 -2.61 -7.46 -0.23
N LEU A 626 -2.19 -8.46 0.57
CA LEU A 626 -0.77 -8.74 0.82
C LEU A 626 -0.20 -9.72 -0.20
N ARG A 627 0.87 -9.33 -0.90
CA ARG A 627 1.64 -10.22 -1.78
C ARG A 627 2.89 -10.77 -1.11
N SER A 628 3.81 -9.93 -0.66
CA SER A 628 5.00 -10.40 0.04
C SER A 628 5.55 -9.36 1.03
N VAL A 629 6.32 -9.83 2.00
CA VAL A 629 6.94 -9.01 3.05
C VAL A 629 8.38 -9.44 3.22
N VAL A 630 9.28 -8.48 3.17
CA VAL A 630 10.74 -8.67 3.25
C VAL A 630 11.30 -7.70 4.28
N ASP A 631 12.32 -8.10 5.04
CA ASP A 631 13.06 -7.16 5.91
C ASP A 631 14.15 -6.39 5.14
N ASN A 632 14.99 -5.63 5.86
CA ASN A 632 16.04 -4.81 5.25
C ASN A 632 17.25 -5.63 4.77
N ASP A 633 17.43 -6.83 5.31
CA ASP A 633 18.51 -7.76 4.95
C ASP A 633 18.14 -8.65 3.74
N GLY A 634 16.89 -8.53 3.24
CA GLY A 634 16.40 -9.25 2.07
C GLY A 634 15.71 -10.59 2.40
N LYS A 635 15.50 -10.90 3.69
CA LYS A 635 14.83 -12.14 4.09
C LYS A 635 13.32 -12.00 3.95
N VAL A 636 12.72 -12.91 3.19
CA VAL A 636 11.27 -13.02 3.04
C VAL A 636 10.66 -13.51 4.36
N LEU A 637 9.73 -12.73 4.91
CA LEU A 637 8.95 -13.05 6.11
C LEU A 637 7.57 -13.64 5.77
N PHE A 638 7.02 -13.26 4.61
CA PHE A 638 5.77 -13.78 4.07
C PHE A 638 5.77 -13.67 2.54
N ASP A 639 5.19 -14.66 1.85
CA ASP A 639 4.89 -14.62 0.42
C ASP A 639 3.54 -15.32 0.13
N SER A 640 2.84 -14.84 -0.91
CA SER A 640 1.43 -15.15 -1.17
C SER A 640 1.24 -15.91 -2.47
N LEU A 641 1.22 -17.24 -2.34
CA LEU A 641 0.77 -18.16 -3.39
C LEU A 641 -0.78 -18.21 -3.40
N PRO A 642 -1.46 -17.83 -4.50
CA PRO A 642 -2.93 -17.80 -4.54
C PRO A 642 -3.55 -19.18 -4.31
N ARG A 643 -4.30 -19.32 -3.21
CA ARG A 643 -5.00 -20.56 -2.84
C ARG A 643 -6.37 -20.60 -3.50
N VAL A 644 -6.45 -21.22 -4.68
CA VAL A 644 -7.69 -21.36 -5.45
C VAL A 644 -8.23 -22.79 -5.31
N SER A 645 -9.47 -22.95 -4.86
CA SER A 645 -10.13 -24.26 -4.73
C SER A 645 -11.55 -24.24 -5.30
N ARG A 646 -12.11 -25.40 -5.68
CA ARG A 646 -13.50 -25.49 -6.14
C ARG A 646 -14.45 -25.41 -4.95
N ALA A 647 -15.44 -24.54 -5.02
CA ALA A 647 -16.47 -24.38 -3.99
C ALA A 647 -17.88 -24.78 -4.46
N VAL A 648 -18.19 -24.53 -5.74
CA VAL A 648 -19.46 -24.92 -6.41
C VAL A 648 -19.16 -25.53 -7.79
N PRO A 649 -20.09 -26.29 -8.41
CA PRO A 649 -19.88 -26.86 -9.75
C PRO A 649 -19.56 -25.79 -10.79
N GLU A 650 -18.62 -26.09 -11.70
CA GLU A 650 -18.16 -25.14 -12.72
C GLU A 650 -19.29 -24.78 -13.68
N GLN A 651 -20.05 -25.78 -14.13
CA GLN A 651 -21.19 -25.65 -15.01
C GLN A 651 -22.27 -24.73 -14.42
N ALA A 652 -22.64 -24.94 -13.15
CA ALA A 652 -23.62 -24.10 -12.45
C ALA A 652 -23.17 -22.64 -12.32
N ALA A 653 -21.89 -22.43 -11.97
CA ALA A 653 -21.29 -21.10 -11.88
C ALA A 653 -21.19 -20.39 -13.24
N TRP A 654 -20.83 -21.13 -14.29
CA TRP A 654 -20.76 -20.64 -15.66
C TRP A 654 -22.15 -20.24 -16.19
N LEU A 655 -23.17 -21.09 -16.01
CA LEU A 655 -24.56 -20.80 -16.41
C LEU A 655 -25.14 -19.60 -15.65
N THR A 656 -24.84 -19.48 -14.35
CA THR A 656 -25.22 -18.30 -13.56
C THR A 656 -24.52 -17.03 -14.06
N THR A 657 -23.24 -17.12 -14.43
CA THR A 657 -22.47 -16.00 -14.99
C THR A 657 -22.99 -15.62 -16.39
N PHE A 658 -23.38 -16.59 -17.23
CA PHE A 658 -24.05 -16.36 -18.52
C PHE A 658 -25.38 -15.61 -18.33
N ALA A 659 -26.21 -16.02 -17.37
CA ALA A 659 -27.45 -15.31 -17.04
C ALA A 659 -27.19 -13.89 -16.48
N MET A 660 -26.06 -13.67 -15.79
CA MET A 660 -25.61 -12.32 -15.41
C MET A 660 -25.10 -11.48 -16.60
N LYS A 661 -24.53 -12.08 -17.66
CA LYS A 661 -24.28 -11.37 -18.94
C LYS A 661 -25.59 -10.92 -19.57
N GLN A 662 -26.64 -11.76 -19.54
CA GLN A 662 -27.99 -11.36 -19.96
C GLN A 662 -28.57 -10.22 -19.10
N GLY A 663 -28.28 -10.22 -17.80
CA GLY A 663 -28.62 -9.13 -16.87
C GLY A 663 -28.02 -7.77 -17.25
N VAL A 664 -26.91 -7.75 -17.99
CA VAL A 664 -26.27 -6.54 -18.54
C VAL A 664 -26.63 -6.29 -20.00
N ALA A 665 -26.96 -7.32 -20.78
CA ALA A 665 -27.40 -7.19 -22.18
C ALA A 665 -28.83 -6.65 -22.31
N THR A 666 -29.78 -7.29 -21.63
CA THR A 666 -31.22 -7.01 -21.76
C THR A 666 -31.87 -6.59 -20.44
N GLY A 667 -31.27 -6.98 -19.32
CA GLY A 667 -31.80 -6.79 -17.97
C GLY A 667 -31.47 -5.44 -17.31
N THR A 668 -31.43 -5.48 -15.97
CA THR A 668 -31.28 -4.28 -15.12
C THR A 668 -29.96 -3.50 -15.28
N GLY A 669 -28.94 -4.09 -15.90
CA GLY A 669 -27.64 -3.49 -16.20
C GLY A 669 -27.53 -2.83 -17.58
N ARG A 670 -28.58 -2.87 -18.41
CA ARG A 670 -28.58 -2.46 -19.85
C ARG A 670 -28.03 -1.06 -20.17
N PHE A 671 -27.88 -0.18 -19.19
CA PHE A 671 -27.20 1.11 -19.36
C PHE A 671 -25.75 0.98 -19.86
N LEU A 672 -25.07 -0.14 -19.61
CA LEU A 672 -23.70 -0.37 -20.08
C LEU A 672 -23.60 -0.69 -21.58
N GLN A 673 -24.68 -1.13 -22.24
CA GLN A 673 -24.61 -1.62 -23.62
C GLN A 673 -24.21 -0.55 -24.64
N SER A 674 -24.64 0.70 -24.44
CA SER A 674 -24.33 1.80 -25.38
C SER A 674 -22.85 2.20 -25.42
N GLN A 675 -22.01 1.68 -24.53
CA GLN A 675 -20.57 1.99 -24.44
C GLN A 675 -19.69 0.73 -24.36
N PHE A 676 -20.20 -0.37 -23.78
CA PHE A 676 -19.40 -1.53 -23.39
C PHE A 676 -19.96 -2.88 -23.88
N ALA A 677 -20.86 -2.91 -24.87
CA ALA A 677 -21.41 -4.15 -25.44
C ALA A 677 -20.30 -5.15 -25.87
N TRP A 678 -19.25 -4.63 -26.50
CA TRP A 678 -18.08 -5.40 -26.96
C TRP A 678 -17.36 -6.15 -25.84
N ALA A 679 -17.34 -5.62 -24.61
CA ALA A 679 -16.68 -6.25 -23.47
C ALA A 679 -17.51 -7.41 -22.88
N GLN A 680 -18.77 -7.58 -23.31
CA GLN A 680 -19.67 -8.65 -22.88
C GLN A 680 -19.78 -8.83 -21.36
N LEU A 681 -19.77 -7.73 -20.61
CA LEU A 681 -19.73 -7.69 -19.15
C LEU A 681 -20.85 -8.52 -18.51
N ALA A 682 -20.55 -9.16 -17.37
CA ALA A 682 -21.55 -9.70 -16.46
C ALA A 682 -21.80 -8.71 -15.31
N GLY A 683 -22.97 -8.78 -14.67
CA GLY A 683 -23.21 -7.95 -13.49
C GLY A 683 -24.57 -8.11 -12.86
N LYS A 684 -24.71 -7.59 -11.65
CA LYS A 684 -25.96 -7.63 -10.88
C LYS A 684 -26.21 -6.32 -10.14
N THR A 685 -27.45 -5.84 -10.26
CA THR A 685 -27.98 -4.72 -9.47
C THR A 685 -28.50 -5.20 -8.12
N GLY A 686 -28.25 -4.42 -7.07
CA GLY A 686 -28.93 -4.52 -5.79
C GLY A 686 -29.59 -3.20 -5.43
N THR A 687 -30.76 -3.28 -4.79
CA THR A 687 -31.43 -2.17 -4.13
C THR A 687 -32.02 -2.75 -2.84
N SER A 688 -31.80 -2.09 -1.70
CA SER A 688 -32.39 -2.49 -0.42
C SER A 688 -33.78 -1.88 -0.21
N ASN A 689 -34.43 -2.22 0.90
CA ASN A 689 -35.74 -1.65 1.24
C ASN A 689 -35.66 -0.11 1.36
N ASP A 690 -36.75 0.57 1.01
CA ASP A 690 -36.89 2.03 0.97
C ASP A 690 -35.80 2.77 0.16
N THR A 691 -35.06 2.08 -0.73
CA THR A 691 -33.89 2.62 -1.45
C THR A 691 -32.78 3.15 -0.53
N ARG A 692 -32.56 2.54 0.64
CA ARG A 692 -31.50 2.94 1.59
C ARG A 692 -30.09 2.69 1.04
N ASP A 693 -29.93 1.60 0.29
CA ASP A 693 -28.69 1.15 -0.34
C ASP A 693 -28.90 0.91 -1.84
N SER A 694 -27.99 1.48 -2.63
CA SER A 694 -27.85 1.24 -4.07
C SER A 694 -26.56 0.44 -4.28
N TRP A 695 -26.68 -0.73 -4.91
CA TRP A 695 -25.56 -1.64 -5.15
C TRP A 695 -25.41 -1.98 -6.63
N PHE A 696 -24.18 -2.15 -7.09
CA PHE A 696 -23.87 -2.83 -8.33
C PHE A 696 -22.61 -3.66 -8.19
N VAL A 697 -22.63 -4.88 -8.71
CA VAL A 697 -21.42 -5.66 -8.96
C VAL A 697 -21.29 -5.84 -10.47
N GLY A 698 -20.17 -5.40 -11.02
CA GLY A 698 -19.81 -5.55 -12.43
C GLY A 698 -18.56 -6.40 -12.59
N VAL A 699 -18.53 -7.22 -13.64
CA VAL A 699 -17.47 -8.19 -13.89
C VAL A 699 -17.03 -8.11 -15.35
N ASP A 700 -15.74 -7.85 -15.54
CA ASP A 700 -15.04 -7.91 -16.83
C ASP A 700 -14.11 -9.14 -16.86
N GLY A 701 -13.26 -9.29 -17.88
CA GLY A 701 -12.31 -10.42 -17.96
C GLY A 701 -11.35 -10.52 -16.76
N ARG A 702 -11.03 -9.39 -16.13
CA ARG A 702 -9.92 -9.11 -15.20
C ARG A 702 -10.37 -8.95 -13.74
N GLU A 703 -11.43 -8.18 -13.51
CA GLU A 703 -11.84 -7.66 -12.21
C GLU A 703 -13.33 -7.91 -11.90
N VAL A 704 -13.61 -8.26 -10.65
CA VAL A 704 -14.94 -8.13 -10.03
C VAL A 704 -14.96 -6.81 -9.26
N THR A 705 -15.75 -5.85 -9.72
CA THR A 705 -15.91 -4.54 -9.08
C THR A 705 -17.24 -4.44 -8.35
N THR A 706 -17.19 -4.33 -7.03
CA THR A 706 -18.37 -4.08 -6.18
C THR A 706 -18.45 -2.60 -5.82
N VAL A 707 -19.61 -1.98 -6.03
CA VAL A 707 -19.91 -0.59 -5.63
C VAL A 707 -21.15 -0.55 -4.76
N TRP A 708 -21.06 0.16 -3.63
CA TRP A 708 -22.17 0.53 -2.75
C TRP A 708 -22.30 2.06 -2.68
N LEU A 709 -23.53 2.55 -2.72
CA LEU A 709 -23.90 3.92 -2.34
C LEU A 709 -25.01 3.87 -1.29
N GLY A 710 -24.91 4.73 -0.29
CA GLY A 710 -25.92 4.82 0.78
C GLY A 710 -25.62 5.95 1.74
N ARG A 711 -26.41 6.06 2.81
CA ARG A 711 -26.27 7.12 3.83
C ARG A 711 -25.88 6.50 5.17
N ASP A 712 -24.99 7.14 5.92
CA ASP A 712 -24.60 6.68 7.26
C ASP A 712 -25.76 6.76 8.26
N ASP A 713 -26.69 7.70 8.06
CA ASP A 713 -27.94 7.81 8.83
C ASP A 713 -29.04 6.80 8.41
N ASN A 714 -28.73 5.86 7.51
CA ASN A 714 -29.62 4.79 7.02
C ASN A 714 -30.96 5.27 6.41
N LYS A 715 -31.08 6.56 6.05
CA LYS A 715 -32.28 7.09 5.37
C LYS A 715 -32.32 6.68 3.88
N PRO A 716 -33.50 6.73 3.24
CA PRO A 716 -33.65 6.56 1.79
C PRO A 716 -32.73 7.45 0.95
N THR A 717 -32.19 6.90 -0.14
CA THR A 717 -31.39 7.63 -1.14
C THR A 717 -32.18 7.98 -2.41
N LYS A 718 -33.36 7.38 -2.64
CA LYS A 718 -34.07 7.40 -3.92
C LYS A 718 -33.28 6.79 -5.10
N LEU A 719 -32.10 6.21 -4.84
CA LEU A 719 -31.27 5.54 -5.85
C LEU A 719 -31.55 4.04 -5.84
N THR A 720 -31.71 3.47 -7.03
CA THR A 720 -31.66 2.01 -7.24
C THR A 720 -30.24 1.61 -7.62
N GLY A 721 -29.93 0.32 -7.66
CA GLY A 721 -28.66 -0.16 -8.23
C GLY A 721 -28.36 0.40 -9.63
N SER A 722 -29.40 0.56 -10.48
CA SER A 722 -29.27 1.07 -11.86
C SER A 722 -29.18 2.61 -11.98
N SER A 723 -29.66 3.38 -11.00
CA SER A 723 -29.56 4.86 -11.01
C SER A 723 -28.42 5.41 -10.13
N GLY A 724 -27.97 4.65 -9.13
CA GLY A 724 -26.84 4.99 -8.27
C GLY A 724 -25.54 4.26 -8.67
N ALA A 725 -25.23 3.17 -7.96
CA ALA A 725 -23.94 2.47 -8.04
C ALA A 725 -23.49 2.09 -9.47
N LEU A 726 -24.41 1.66 -10.35
CA LEU A 726 -24.12 1.39 -11.76
C LEU A 726 -23.53 2.60 -12.50
N ARG A 727 -23.90 3.83 -12.12
CA ARG A 727 -23.41 5.06 -12.75
C ARG A 727 -21.99 5.44 -12.31
N VAL A 728 -21.55 4.94 -11.14
CA VAL A 728 -20.15 4.99 -10.69
C VAL A 728 -19.33 3.93 -11.42
N TYR A 729 -19.83 2.69 -11.52
CA TYR A 729 -19.16 1.62 -12.26
C TYR A 729 -18.99 1.96 -13.75
N ALA A 730 -20.01 2.50 -14.41
CA ALA A 730 -19.90 2.95 -15.80
C ALA A 730 -18.85 4.08 -15.99
N HIS A 731 -18.70 4.99 -15.02
CA HIS A 731 -17.64 6.00 -15.08
C HIS A 731 -16.26 5.41 -14.77
N TYR A 732 -16.16 4.38 -13.93
CA TYR A 732 -14.91 3.63 -13.73
C TYR A 732 -14.43 2.99 -15.04
N LEU A 733 -15.32 2.32 -15.78
CA LEU A 733 -14.98 1.68 -17.06
C LEU A 733 -14.58 2.65 -18.19
N ASN A 734 -15.08 3.88 -18.17
CA ASN A 734 -14.64 4.94 -19.10
C ASN A 734 -13.18 5.36 -18.87
N ASP A 735 -12.66 5.20 -17.65
CA ASP A 735 -11.29 5.54 -17.27
C ASP A 735 -10.34 4.34 -17.22
N ARG A 736 -10.85 3.16 -16.85
CA ARG A 736 -10.16 1.86 -16.80
C ARG A 736 -10.89 0.92 -17.76
N ILE A 737 -10.45 0.94 -19.01
CA ILE A 737 -11.01 0.16 -20.13
C ILE A 737 -11.17 -1.31 -19.70
N PRO A 738 -12.36 -1.92 -19.82
CA PRO A 738 -12.58 -3.30 -19.40
C PRO A 738 -11.86 -4.30 -20.31
N GLN A 739 -11.47 -5.45 -19.76
CA GLN A 739 -11.12 -6.63 -20.57
C GLN A 739 -12.39 -7.41 -20.93
N GLN A 740 -12.44 -8.00 -22.13
CA GLN A 740 -13.62 -8.76 -22.57
C GLN A 740 -13.88 -9.98 -21.67
N LEU A 741 -15.10 -10.13 -21.16
CA LEU A 741 -15.47 -11.29 -20.36
C LEU A 741 -15.73 -12.51 -21.25
N VAL A 742 -14.64 -13.15 -21.67
CA VAL A 742 -14.63 -14.48 -22.25
C VAL A 742 -14.89 -15.50 -21.14
N LEU A 743 -15.85 -16.41 -21.37
CA LEU A 743 -16.13 -17.54 -20.50
C LEU A 743 -15.75 -18.82 -21.26
N PRO A 744 -14.64 -19.50 -20.91
CA PRO A 744 -14.29 -20.79 -21.52
C PRO A 744 -15.45 -21.78 -21.36
N TRP A 745 -15.78 -22.53 -22.42
CA TRP A 745 -16.85 -23.52 -22.36
C TRP A 745 -16.42 -24.72 -21.49
N PRO A 746 -17.16 -25.05 -20.41
CA PRO A 746 -16.87 -26.23 -19.61
C PRO A 746 -17.42 -27.49 -20.28
N GLN A 747 -16.83 -28.64 -19.92
CA GLN A 747 -17.33 -29.95 -20.32
C GLN A 747 -18.79 -30.14 -19.84
N GLN A 748 -19.56 -30.93 -20.59
CA GLN A 748 -20.98 -31.21 -20.34
C GLN A 748 -21.94 -30.00 -20.45
N ILE A 749 -21.51 -28.85 -21.00
CA ILE A 749 -22.47 -27.85 -21.48
C ILE A 749 -22.78 -28.14 -22.96
N SER A 750 -24.06 -28.27 -23.29
CA SER A 750 -24.60 -28.42 -24.65
C SER A 750 -25.33 -27.15 -25.07
N THR A 751 -25.27 -26.79 -26.35
CA THR A 751 -26.13 -25.76 -26.95
C THR A 751 -27.45 -26.39 -27.36
N VAL A 752 -28.57 -25.90 -26.82
CA VAL A 752 -29.90 -26.48 -27.05
C VAL A 752 -30.86 -25.42 -27.57
N GLY A 753 -31.68 -25.76 -28.57
CA GLY A 753 -32.70 -24.88 -29.15
C GLY A 753 -33.99 -24.86 -28.33
N PHE A 754 -34.60 -23.68 -28.20
CA PHE A 754 -35.85 -23.47 -27.47
C PHE A 754 -36.82 -22.56 -28.23
N ARG A 755 -38.10 -22.92 -28.22
CA ARG A 755 -39.22 -22.15 -28.78
C ARG A 755 -39.92 -21.40 -27.65
N ARG A 756 -40.31 -20.14 -27.87
CA ARG A 756 -41.09 -19.39 -26.86
C ARG A 756 -42.57 -19.69 -26.99
N GLU A 757 -43.19 -19.98 -25.86
CA GLU A 757 -44.63 -20.17 -25.73
C GLU A 757 -45.39 -18.84 -25.52
N GLU A 758 -46.69 -18.85 -25.80
CA GLU A 758 -47.60 -17.75 -25.44
C GLU A 758 -47.71 -17.54 -23.92
N SER A 759 -47.47 -18.59 -23.13
CA SER A 759 -47.35 -18.53 -21.65
C SER A 759 -46.26 -17.56 -21.17
N GLY A 760 -45.27 -17.31 -22.03
CA GLY A 760 -44.03 -16.62 -21.74
C GLY A 760 -42.83 -17.56 -21.50
N GLY A 761 -43.08 -18.85 -21.28
CA GLY A 761 -42.06 -19.90 -21.06
C GLY A 761 -41.28 -20.34 -22.30
N LEU A 762 -40.42 -21.36 -22.13
CA LEU A 762 -39.62 -21.97 -23.20
C LEU A 762 -39.83 -23.48 -23.29
N GLU A 763 -40.20 -23.95 -24.47
CA GLU A 763 -40.28 -25.38 -24.84
C GLU A 763 -38.99 -25.77 -25.60
N TYR A 764 -38.55 -27.02 -25.45
CA TYR A 764 -37.42 -27.57 -26.20
C TYR A 764 -37.75 -27.75 -27.69
N ASP A 765 -36.95 -27.15 -28.57
CA ASP A 765 -37.11 -27.22 -30.03
C ASP A 765 -35.75 -27.22 -30.72
N CYS A 766 -35.34 -28.41 -31.18
CA CYS A 766 -34.10 -28.64 -31.95
C CYS A 766 -33.97 -27.81 -33.24
N ARG A 767 -35.07 -27.24 -33.74
CA ARG A 767 -35.12 -26.46 -34.98
C ARG A 767 -35.16 -24.95 -34.72
N SER A 768 -35.22 -24.53 -33.44
CA SER A 768 -35.24 -23.12 -33.06
C SER A 768 -33.84 -22.49 -33.14
N ASN A 769 -33.76 -21.36 -33.85
CA ASN A 769 -32.58 -20.50 -33.86
C ASN A 769 -32.30 -19.81 -32.50
N THR A 770 -33.27 -19.81 -31.58
CA THR A 770 -33.07 -19.29 -30.21
C THR A 770 -32.47 -20.40 -29.35
N THR A 771 -31.16 -20.34 -29.12
CA THR A 771 -30.45 -21.36 -28.34
C THR A 771 -30.06 -20.87 -26.95
N LEU A 772 -30.00 -21.79 -25.99
CA LEU A 772 -29.46 -21.58 -24.65
C LEU A 772 -28.46 -22.70 -24.30
N PRO A 773 -27.43 -22.40 -23.51
CA PRO A 773 -26.55 -23.42 -22.95
C PRO A 773 -27.25 -24.17 -21.80
N VAL A 774 -27.10 -25.49 -21.78
CA VAL A 774 -27.69 -26.42 -20.79
C VAL A 774 -26.59 -27.33 -20.26
N TRP A 775 -26.56 -27.60 -18.95
CA TRP A 775 -25.69 -28.65 -18.40
C TRP A 775 -26.36 -30.00 -18.66
N ASP A 776 -25.79 -30.76 -19.60
CA ASP A 776 -26.28 -32.05 -20.07
C ASP A 776 -25.22 -33.13 -19.79
N PRO A 777 -25.08 -33.60 -18.53
CA PRO A 777 -24.06 -34.58 -18.16
C PRO A 777 -24.29 -35.97 -18.77
N GLN A 778 -25.49 -36.24 -19.31
CA GLN A 778 -25.89 -37.54 -19.85
C GLN A 778 -26.01 -37.52 -21.40
N GLY A 779 -25.89 -36.36 -22.04
CA GLY A 779 -26.02 -36.15 -23.48
C GLY A 779 -27.45 -36.30 -24.00
N HIS A 780 -28.46 -36.12 -23.15
CA HIS A 780 -29.86 -36.37 -23.46
C HIS A 780 -30.43 -35.40 -24.50
N PHE A 781 -30.11 -34.10 -24.41
CA PHE A 781 -30.63 -33.10 -25.35
C PHE A 781 -29.94 -33.21 -26.72
N GLN A 782 -28.65 -33.55 -26.74
CA GLN A 782 -27.94 -33.81 -28.00
C GLN A 782 -28.50 -35.05 -28.72
N LYS A 783 -28.56 -36.21 -28.04
CA LYS A 783 -29.14 -37.45 -28.59
C LYS A 783 -30.60 -37.25 -29.03
N GLY A 784 -31.38 -36.48 -28.27
CA GLY A 784 -32.75 -36.14 -28.59
C GLY A 784 -32.88 -35.45 -29.95
N CYS A 785 -32.04 -34.45 -30.25
CA CYS A 785 -32.03 -33.80 -31.56
C CYS A 785 -31.50 -34.69 -32.69
N GLU A 786 -30.46 -35.48 -32.45
CA GLU A 786 -29.92 -36.43 -33.43
C GLU A 786 -30.91 -37.56 -33.79
N SER A 787 -31.79 -37.92 -32.85
CA SER A 787 -32.81 -38.97 -33.02
C SER A 787 -34.11 -38.54 -33.72
N GLN A 788 -34.33 -37.24 -33.98
CA GLN A 788 -35.57 -36.81 -34.64
C GLN A 788 -35.59 -37.25 -36.12
N PRO A 789 -36.60 -38.01 -36.57
CA PRO A 789 -36.72 -38.36 -37.98
C PRO A 789 -36.84 -37.10 -38.84
N THR A 790 -36.04 -37.02 -39.90
CA THR A 790 -36.14 -35.93 -40.88
C THR A 790 -37.50 -35.99 -41.57
N ASP A 791 -38.19 -34.83 -41.66
CA ASP A 791 -39.63 -34.76 -41.96
C ASP A 791 -40.07 -35.37 -43.31
N TRP A 792 -39.15 -35.67 -44.22
CA TRP A 792 -39.46 -36.41 -45.46
C TRP A 792 -40.14 -37.75 -45.19
N LEU A 793 -39.75 -38.45 -44.11
CA LEU A 793 -40.37 -39.71 -43.69
C LEU A 793 -41.81 -39.51 -43.18
N LYS A 794 -42.11 -38.41 -42.47
CA LYS A 794 -43.49 -38.10 -42.06
C LYS A 794 -44.35 -37.73 -43.27
N LYS A 795 -43.81 -36.97 -44.23
CA LYS A 795 -44.48 -36.61 -45.48
C LYS A 795 -44.74 -37.80 -46.42
N LEU A 796 -44.09 -38.94 -46.22
CA LEU A 796 -44.33 -40.18 -46.98
C LEU A 796 -45.57 -40.96 -46.52
N PHE A 797 -46.03 -40.74 -45.28
CA PHE A 797 -47.15 -41.49 -44.68
C PHE A 797 -48.37 -40.62 -44.34
N THR A 798 -48.40 -39.37 -44.84
CA THR A 798 -49.60 -38.51 -44.85
C THR A 798 -50.14 -38.44 -46.28
N TRP A 799 -51.11 -39.31 -46.59
CA TRP A 799 -51.97 -39.31 -47.77
C TRP A 799 -53.42 -39.35 -47.32
#